data_AF-A0AAU2GJV4-F1
#
_entry.id   AF-A0AAU2GJV4-F1
#
_cell.length_a   1.000
_cell.length_b   1.000
_cell.length_c   1.000
_cell.angle_alpha   90.00
_cell.angle_beta   90.00
_cell.angle_gamma   90.00
#
_symmetry.space_group_name_H-M   'P 1'
#
loop_
_entity.id
_entity.type
_entity.pdbx_description
1 polymer ?
#
loop_
_entity_poly.entity_id
_entity_poly.type
_entity_poly.pdbx_seq_one_letter_code
_entity_poly.pdbx_strand_id
1 'polypeptide(L)'
;MVNDLKLRESDDIQGDVIAGFKKDQMTLLFLKFEDAARARTWVKALEPQISTTRQVATFNAAFSKARKASAGDDPKALKATWINVSFTCAGLRELTGKDPLPSVKPGSGLEAFKQGSDKRALGDTGDSSPEMWLFGNGKGQVVHAVLTVASDTVQDLQATVRQQREACAAAKIVIVFQQDAATLSGSRRGKEHFGFKDGVSEPGVIGFDEPDPVKPEYAKGHHGTRLIPPGEFVVGHDRVGGVPHETPDWADNGSFQVVRRLGQDVPGFWFQVAGQLKALKQAKVVPPEATTEWLAARLVGRWRSGTPVATCPNADRPSSALAGEDNDFGYRNDPEGFITPLFSHLRKTNPRDGLQEKPGDPPFDENPVMDRRRIIRRGAPYGAPFDPASEGPGGPDEKRGLLFVCYQSDLVQQFEFIQKAWIDSPDFPPNRTNKPGPDGMVGADGKLSYETPGKTTQLSLSQFVFTEGSVYAFAPSLTLLRLLGDGRLTDKPPAVVRPTDAFLPIPDMQRDKGKSWYWAYGAGSDSAVCRTVSIADGDEHTDVIERPDRPLTMWPCYVGVTKVDAVLPVPDEQRINGRSRFWLFHTVEGRQVYRRIWIADGAESGLPPEQAAGTDLPDRSLSAWASFSGIERVDAFLPVPDMQRVNGKSHYWVFHTLMGRQVYRLISVADGRMHQDALERGDRGLDLWRSLAGITRVDEFLAVPDMQRINGMSLFWVFHQDQYRIIVIRDGHGHEDQITVEDRPLTMWTSLTG
;
A
#
# COMPACT_ATOMS: atom_id res chain seq x y z
N MET A 1 21.30 -21.61 -8.40
CA MET A 1 20.70 -20.29 -8.67
C MET A 1 21.81 -19.26 -8.55
N VAL A 2 21.96 -18.37 -9.52
CA VAL A 2 22.90 -17.24 -9.41
C VAL A 2 22.39 -16.36 -8.27
N ASN A 3 23.22 -16.09 -7.27
CA ASN A 3 22.90 -15.19 -6.15
C ASN A 3 22.74 -13.76 -6.68
N ASP A 4 21.55 -13.42 -7.13
CA ASP A 4 21.23 -12.10 -7.67
C ASP A 4 20.85 -11.14 -6.52
N LEU A 5 21.87 -10.54 -5.90
CA LEU A 5 21.70 -9.62 -4.77
C LEU A 5 21.38 -8.17 -5.23
N LYS A 6 20.46 -8.01 -6.18
CA LYS A 6 20.17 -6.71 -6.83
C LYS A 6 19.85 -5.59 -5.84
N LEU A 7 19.11 -5.89 -4.78
CA LEU A 7 18.72 -4.87 -3.80
C LEU A 7 19.91 -4.38 -2.97
N ARG A 8 20.90 -5.24 -2.73
CA ARG A 8 22.15 -4.86 -2.05
C ARG A 8 22.92 -3.81 -2.83
N GLU A 9 22.78 -3.82 -4.14
CA GLU A 9 23.40 -2.90 -5.08
C GLU A 9 22.48 -1.71 -5.43
N SER A 10 21.40 -1.47 -4.69
CA SER A 10 20.49 -0.37 -5.00
C SER A 10 21.07 1.00 -4.65
N ASP A 11 21.10 1.90 -5.64
CA ASP A 11 21.38 3.33 -5.47
C ASP A 11 20.10 4.16 -5.34
N ASP A 12 18.93 3.52 -5.40
CA ASP A 12 17.63 4.20 -5.37
C ASP A 12 16.92 4.06 -4.00
N ILE A 13 17.26 3.04 -3.20
CA ILE A 13 16.71 2.83 -1.87
C ILE A 13 17.62 3.47 -0.82
N GLN A 14 17.08 4.29 0.08
CA GLN A 14 17.84 4.90 1.17
C GLN A 14 18.42 3.85 2.13
N GLY A 15 19.65 4.05 2.59
CA GLY A 15 20.47 3.02 3.20
C GLY A 15 20.03 2.55 4.58
N ASP A 16 19.28 3.34 5.34
CA ASP A 16 18.81 2.91 6.66
C ASP A 16 17.66 1.89 6.60
N VAL A 17 16.94 1.83 5.47
CA VAL A 17 15.77 0.96 5.27
C VAL A 17 16.16 -0.51 5.38
N ILE A 18 16.94 -1.05 4.42
CA ILE A 18 17.32 -2.47 4.42
C ILE A 18 18.75 -2.73 4.93
N ALA A 19 19.73 -1.88 4.59
CA ALA A 19 21.12 -2.11 5.02
C ALA A 19 21.36 -1.72 6.50
N GLY A 20 20.73 -0.64 6.95
CA GLY A 20 20.85 -0.08 8.30
C GLY A 20 22.17 0.63 8.52
N PHE A 21 22.13 1.83 9.11
CA PHE A 21 23.32 2.64 9.34
C PHE A 21 24.34 2.00 10.30
N LYS A 22 23.86 1.25 11.30
CA LYS A 22 24.69 0.52 12.29
C LYS A 22 25.77 1.41 12.93
N LYS A 23 25.35 2.57 13.44
CA LYS A 23 26.21 3.58 14.05
C LYS A 23 25.94 3.72 15.54
N ASP A 24 26.96 4.15 16.28
CA ASP A 24 26.87 4.32 17.72
C ASP A 24 26.11 5.61 18.10
N GLN A 25 26.05 6.60 17.22
CA GLN A 25 25.44 7.91 17.47
C GLN A 25 24.39 8.24 16.41
N MET A 26 23.25 8.81 16.81
CA MET A 26 22.16 9.18 15.92
C MET A 26 21.44 10.45 16.42
N THR A 27 21.06 11.33 15.50
CA THR A 27 20.18 12.47 15.78
C THR A 27 19.05 12.49 14.74
N LEU A 28 17.81 12.63 15.22
CA LEU A 28 16.63 12.89 14.38
C LEU A 28 16.22 14.35 14.53
N LEU A 29 16.11 15.06 13.40
CA LEU A 29 15.51 16.39 13.32
C LEU A 29 14.10 16.27 12.75
N PHE A 30 13.11 16.72 13.51
CA PHE A 30 11.71 16.78 13.09
C PHE A 30 11.45 18.17 12.52
N LEU A 31 11.14 18.24 11.22
CA LEU A 31 11.16 19.46 10.44
C LEU A 31 9.76 19.88 10.02
N LYS A 32 9.51 21.18 10.03
CA LYS A 32 8.32 21.81 9.46
C LYS A 32 8.74 22.78 8.36
N PHE A 33 8.03 22.71 7.24
CA PHE A 33 8.18 23.62 6.11
C PHE A 33 7.21 24.79 6.26
N GLU A 34 7.71 26.01 6.10
CA GLU A 34 6.87 27.23 6.05
C GLU A 34 6.66 27.75 4.62
N ASP A 35 7.52 27.35 3.70
CA ASP A 35 7.49 27.77 2.30
C ASP A 35 7.89 26.58 1.41
N ALA A 36 6.96 26.16 0.54
CA ALA A 36 7.16 25.01 -0.34
C ALA A 36 8.34 25.18 -1.31
N ALA A 37 8.58 26.39 -1.83
CA ALA A 37 9.67 26.61 -2.79
C ALA A 37 11.04 26.47 -2.13
N ARG A 38 11.21 27.02 -0.93
CA ARG A 38 12.44 26.89 -0.15
C ARG A 38 12.64 25.46 0.35
N ALA A 39 11.58 24.78 0.77
CA ALA A 39 11.63 23.38 1.16
C ALA A 39 12.09 22.51 -0.02
N ARG A 40 11.57 22.76 -1.22
CA ARG A 40 12.04 22.11 -2.45
C ARG A 40 13.52 22.38 -2.74
N THR A 41 13.99 23.61 -2.58
CA THR A 41 15.43 23.94 -2.71
C THR A 41 16.28 23.16 -1.70
N TRP A 42 15.81 23.04 -0.46
CA TRP A 42 16.48 22.23 0.56
C TRP A 42 16.50 20.74 0.18
N VAL A 43 15.39 20.17 -0.31
CA VAL A 43 15.35 18.78 -0.80
C VAL A 43 16.37 18.57 -1.93
N LYS A 44 16.45 19.48 -2.90
CA LYS A 44 17.46 19.40 -3.99
C LYS A 44 18.90 19.42 -3.47
N ALA A 45 19.17 20.22 -2.45
CA ALA A 45 20.51 20.29 -1.85
C ALA A 45 20.82 19.07 -0.97
N LEU A 46 19.79 18.44 -0.39
CA LEU A 46 19.91 17.28 0.48
C LEU A 46 20.08 15.96 -0.30
N GLU A 47 19.36 15.79 -1.41
CA GLU A 47 19.37 14.55 -2.22
C GLU A 47 20.76 13.94 -2.46
N PRO A 48 21.78 14.69 -2.92
CA PRO A 48 23.11 14.11 -3.16
C PRO A 48 23.87 13.71 -1.88
N GLN A 49 23.38 14.10 -0.70
CA GLN A 49 23.96 13.74 0.61
C GLN A 49 23.30 12.50 1.21
N ILE A 50 22.15 12.06 0.66
CA ILE A 50 21.43 10.90 1.16
C ILE A 50 22.23 9.62 0.89
N SER A 51 22.36 8.80 1.92
CA SER A 51 23.12 7.56 1.87
C SER A 51 22.30 6.45 1.25
N THR A 52 22.81 5.77 0.22
CA THR A 52 22.10 4.69 -0.48
C THR A 52 22.31 3.32 0.17
N THR A 53 21.44 2.36 -0.15
CA THR A 53 21.61 0.96 0.28
C THR A 53 22.96 0.40 -0.14
N ARG A 54 23.38 0.61 -1.41
CA ARG A 54 24.69 0.16 -1.90
C ARG A 54 25.84 0.69 -1.04
N GLN A 55 25.86 2.00 -0.78
CA GLN A 55 26.93 2.65 -0.01
C GLN A 55 27.01 2.08 1.41
N VAL A 56 25.88 2.00 2.09
CA VAL A 56 25.80 1.49 3.48
C VAL A 56 26.13 0.00 3.54
N ALA A 57 25.62 -0.81 2.62
CA ALA A 57 25.92 -2.24 2.54
C ALA A 57 27.41 -2.51 2.28
N THR A 58 28.01 -1.77 1.36
CA THR A 58 29.45 -1.86 1.05
C THR A 58 30.30 -1.53 2.27
N PHE A 59 29.99 -0.43 2.96
CA PHE A 59 30.68 -0.04 4.18
C PHE A 59 30.51 -1.10 5.29
N ASN A 60 29.28 -1.58 5.51
CA ASN A 60 28.98 -2.58 6.54
C ASN A 60 29.74 -3.89 6.30
N ALA A 61 29.87 -4.32 5.04
CA ALA A 61 30.66 -5.49 4.67
C ALA A 61 32.15 -5.30 4.97
N ALA A 62 32.72 -4.13 4.60
CA ALA A 62 34.11 -3.79 4.87
C ALA A 62 34.39 -3.70 6.39
N PHE A 63 33.51 -3.04 7.14
CA PHE A 63 33.61 -2.91 8.59
C PHE A 63 33.55 -4.28 9.29
N SER A 64 32.57 -5.12 8.92
CA SER A 64 32.43 -6.48 9.47
C SER A 64 33.67 -7.33 9.20
N LYS A 65 34.22 -7.27 7.98
CA LYS A 65 35.47 -7.97 7.61
C LYS A 65 36.66 -7.49 8.45
N ALA A 66 36.84 -6.18 8.60
CA ALA A 66 37.94 -5.61 9.37
C ALA A 66 37.83 -5.91 10.88
N ARG A 67 36.61 -5.88 11.43
CA ARG A 67 36.33 -6.26 12.82
C ARG A 67 36.63 -7.73 13.09
N LYS A 68 36.23 -8.63 12.17
CA LYS A 68 36.59 -10.07 12.25
C LYS A 68 38.10 -10.29 12.22
N ALA A 69 38.82 -9.55 11.37
CA ALA A 69 40.28 -9.61 11.31
C ALA A 69 40.97 -9.07 12.58
N SER A 70 40.29 -8.21 13.35
CA SER A 70 40.78 -7.58 14.57
C SER A 70 40.23 -8.25 15.84
N ALA A 71 39.87 -9.54 15.77
CA ALA A 71 39.34 -10.33 16.90
C ALA A 71 38.13 -9.69 17.61
N GLY A 72 37.33 -8.89 16.90
CA GLY A 72 36.12 -8.25 17.44
C GLY A 72 36.26 -6.76 17.77
N ASP A 73 37.47 -6.19 17.69
CA ASP A 73 37.69 -4.76 17.88
C ASP A 73 37.18 -3.93 16.70
N ASP A 74 36.56 -2.79 17.00
CA ASP A 74 36.05 -1.89 15.97
C ASP A 74 37.21 -1.24 15.18
N PRO A 75 37.19 -1.28 13.84
CA PRO A 75 38.25 -0.73 13.00
C PRO A 75 38.33 0.80 13.10
N LYS A 76 39.37 1.31 13.78
CA LYS A 76 39.56 2.76 14.04
C LYS A 76 39.60 3.64 12.78
N ALA A 77 40.03 3.09 11.65
CA ALA A 77 40.20 3.81 10.39
C ALA A 77 38.93 3.83 9.51
N LEU A 78 37.92 3.02 9.82
CA LEU A 78 36.67 2.97 9.06
C LEU A 78 35.58 3.72 9.84
N LYS A 79 35.31 4.96 9.40
CA LYS A 79 34.26 5.82 9.95
C LYS A 79 33.38 6.33 8.83
N ALA A 80 32.09 6.49 9.12
CA ALA A 80 31.12 7.09 8.21
C ALA A 80 30.07 7.87 8.98
N THR A 81 29.57 8.91 8.33
CA THR A 81 28.34 9.62 8.71
C THR A 81 27.33 9.41 7.60
N TRP A 82 26.14 8.99 7.97
CA TRP A 82 25.05 8.68 7.06
C TRP A 82 23.85 9.58 7.29
N ILE A 83 23.11 9.86 6.22
CA ILE A 83 21.92 10.72 6.22
C ILE A 83 20.77 10.01 5.49
N ASN A 84 19.60 10.00 6.11
CA ASN A 84 18.32 9.56 5.54
C ASN A 84 17.27 10.65 5.79
N VAL A 85 16.28 10.77 4.90
CA VAL A 85 15.12 11.64 5.09
C VAL A 85 13.82 10.91 4.79
N SER A 86 12.79 11.17 5.60
CA SER A 86 11.42 10.73 5.35
C SER A 86 10.45 11.89 5.44
N PHE A 87 9.29 11.76 4.79
CA PHE A 87 8.25 12.78 4.74
C PHE A 87 6.92 12.24 5.26
N THR A 88 6.22 13.03 6.06
CA THR A 88 4.82 12.72 6.41
C THR A 88 3.92 13.00 5.20
N CYS A 89 2.69 12.48 5.20
CA CYS A 89 1.72 12.80 4.13
C CYS A 89 1.49 14.33 4.01
N ALA A 90 1.50 15.04 5.14
CA ALA A 90 1.45 16.50 5.17
C ALA A 90 2.68 17.15 4.52
N GLY A 91 3.89 16.62 4.76
CA GLY A 91 5.11 17.12 4.12
C GLY A 91 5.14 16.89 2.61
N LEU A 92 4.68 15.74 2.13
CA LEU A 92 4.53 15.47 0.69
C LEU A 92 3.53 16.43 0.04
N ARG A 93 2.39 16.71 0.70
CA ARG A 93 1.41 17.69 0.25
C ARG A 93 1.99 19.09 0.17
N GLU A 94 2.76 19.50 1.18
CA GLU A 94 3.39 20.82 1.21
C GLU A 94 4.41 20.99 0.07
N LEU A 95 5.25 19.98 -0.18
CA LEU A 95 6.26 20.03 -1.25
C LEU A 95 5.65 20.13 -2.65
N THR A 96 4.52 19.46 -2.86
CA THR A 96 3.92 19.27 -4.19
C THR A 96 2.71 20.17 -4.47
N GLY A 97 2.13 20.75 -3.42
CA GLY A 97 0.87 21.51 -3.50
C GLY A 97 -0.36 20.66 -3.84
N LYS A 98 -0.26 19.32 -3.81
CA LYS A 98 -1.33 18.38 -4.19
C LYS A 98 -1.50 17.33 -3.10
N ASP A 99 -2.70 16.77 -2.98
CA ASP A 99 -2.89 15.61 -2.10
C ASP A 99 -2.16 14.40 -2.70
N PRO A 100 -1.12 13.84 -2.04
CA PRO A 100 -0.35 12.73 -2.61
C PRO A 100 -1.14 11.41 -2.69
N LEU A 101 -2.27 11.36 -1.97
CA LEU A 101 -3.13 10.19 -1.84
C LEU A 101 -4.60 10.61 -1.99
N PRO A 102 -5.05 11.04 -3.19
CA PRO A 102 -6.40 11.57 -3.39
C PRO A 102 -7.49 10.54 -3.11
N SER A 103 -7.20 9.25 -3.36
CA SER A 103 -8.04 8.11 -3.00
C SER A 103 -7.21 7.10 -2.20
N VAL A 104 -7.79 6.52 -1.16
CA VAL A 104 -7.20 5.44 -0.35
C VAL A 104 -8.29 4.44 0.03
N LYS A 105 -7.94 3.15 0.03
CA LYS A 105 -8.84 2.11 0.53
C LYS A 105 -9.00 2.24 2.06
N PRO A 106 -10.22 2.24 2.61
CA PRO A 106 -10.43 2.22 4.06
C PRO A 106 -9.74 1.03 4.72
N GLY A 107 -9.11 1.26 5.87
CA GLY A 107 -8.35 0.28 6.63
C GLY A 107 -6.96 -0.05 6.06
N SER A 108 -6.51 0.62 4.99
CA SER A 108 -5.20 0.33 4.37
C SER A 108 -4.03 1.03 5.09
N GLY A 109 -2.81 0.53 4.86
CA GLY A 109 -1.57 1.22 5.27
C GLY A 109 -1.45 2.65 4.73
N LEU A 110 -1.93 2.90 3.50
CA LEU A 110 -1.95 4.25 2.90
C LEU A 110 -2.91 5.19 3.61
N GLU A 111 -4.07 4.69 4.06
CA GLU A 111 -4.98 5.47 4.91
C GLU A 111 -4.31 5.82 6.24
N ALA A 112 -3.66 4.85 6.90
CA ALA A 112 -2.94 5.11 8.16
C ALA A 112 -1.83 6.16 7.98
N PHE A 113 -1.05 6.08 6.90
CA PHE A 113 -0.05 7.10 6.55
C PHE A 113 -0.68 8.48 6.27
N LYS A 114 -1.81 8.52 5.56
CA LYS A 114 -2.55 9.77 5.28
C LYS A 114 -3.11 10.41 6.56
N GLN A 115 -3.58 9.59 7.50
CA GLN A 115 -4.15 10.05 8.77
C GLN A 115 -3.07 10.58 9.73
N GLY A 116 -1.92 9.90 9.83
CA GLY A 116 -0.87 10.20 10.81
C GLY A 116 -1.04 9.43 12.13
N SER A 117 0.05 9.31 12.88
CA SER A 117 0.13 8.50 14.11
C SER A 117 -0.79 8.96 15.24
N ASP A 118 -1.04 10.27 15.38
CA ASP A 118 -1.91 10.86 16.41
C ASP A 118 -3.35 10.36 16.28
N LYS A 119 -3.89 10.34 15.06
CA LYS A 119 -5.25 9.84 14.78
C LYS A 119 -5.34 8.32 14.82
N ARG A 120 -4.20 7.65 14.66
CA ARG A 120 -4.07 6.19 14.68
C ARG A 120 -3.75 5.62 16.05
N ALA A 121 -3.57 6.46 17.08
CA ALA A 121 -3.15 6.12 18.46
C ALA A 121 -3.44 4.66 18.86
N LEU A 122 -2.37 3.95 19.26
CA LEU A 122 -2.37 2.49 19.41
C LEU A 122 -2.43 2.10 20.88
N GLY A 123 -3.58 2.34 21.53
CA GLY A 123 -3.71 2.13 22.98
C GLY A 123 -3.05 3.21 23.84
N ASP A 124 -2.50 4.24 23.20
CA ASP A 124 -1.84 5.40 23.80
C ASP A 124 -2.84 6.26 24.58
N THR A 125 -2.86 6.08 25.91
CA THR A 125 -3.77 6.75 26.85
C THR A 125 -3.01 7.31 28.05
N GLY A 126 -3.64 8.17 28.85
CA GLY A 126 -3.00 8.79 30.01
C GLY A 126 -1.74 9.57 29.63
N ASP A 127 -0.64 9.29 30.30
CA ASP A 127 0.68 9.90 30.05
C ASP A 127 1.25 9.57 28.67
N SER A 128 0.78 8.47 28.05
CA SER A 128 1.12 8.10 26.67
C SER A 128 0.20 8.73 25.63
N SER A 129 -0.84 9.47 26.02
CA SER A 129 -1.83 9.99 25.06
C SER A 129 -1.20 10.99 24.08
N PRO A 130 -1.73 11.09 22.84
CA PRO A 130 -1.22 12.04 21.85
C PRO A 130 -1.17 13.49 22.34
N GLU A 131 -2.03 13.87 23.28
CA GLU A 131 -2.05 15.23 23.85
C GLU A 131 -0.81 15.56 24.68
N MET A 132 -0.13 14.53 25.22
CA MET A 132 1.07 14.66 26.03
C MET A 132 2.37 14.52 25.21
N TRP A 133 2.25 14.20 23.92
CA TRP A 133 3.42 13.97 23.07
C TRP A 133 4.19 15.26 22.79
N LEU A 134 5.52 15.15 22.86
CA LEU A 134 6.48 16.22 22.57
C LEU A 134 6.50 16.62 21.09
N PHE A 135 6.17 15.68 20.20
CA PHE A 135 6.05 15.90 18.76
C PHE A 135 5.02 14.95 18.16
N GLY A 136 4.49 15.30 16.98
CA GLY A 136 3.51 14.46 16.27
C GLY A 136 2.14 14.38 16.96
N ASN A 137 1.79 15.36 17.79
CA ASN A 137 0.57 15.38 18.63
C ASN A 137 -0.71 15.87 17.93
N GLY A 138 -0.66 16.20 16.63
CA GLY A 138 -1.80 16.69 15.85
C GLY A 138 -2.32 18.10 16.19
N LYS A 139 -1.94 18.67 17.35
CA LYS A 139 -2.39 19.99 17.84
C LYS A 139 -1.30 21.07 17.83
N GLY A 140 -0.03 20.67 17.82
CA GLY A 140 1.14 21.54 17.83
C GLY A 140 1.70 21.84 16.44
N GLN A 141 3.01 22.02 16.34
CA GLN A 141 3.68 22.20 15.06
C GLN A 141 3.64 20.88 14.27
N VAL A 142 3.12 20.93 13.05
CA VAL A 142 3.06 19.77 12.15
C VAL A 142 4.48 19.35 11.76
N VAL A 143 4.78 18.06 11.87
CA VAL A 143 6.02 17.48 11.34
C VAL A 143 5.80 17.16 9.86
N HIS A 144 6.59 17.77 8.98
CA HIS A 144 6.59 17.53 7.53
C HIS A 144 7.66 16.51 7.12
N ALA A 145 8.82 16.53 7.77
CA ALA A 145 9.90 15.59 7.49
C ALA A 145 10.66 15.16 8.74
N VAL A 146 11.31 14.01 8.67
CA VAL A 146 12.26 13.53 9.68
C VAL A 146 13.60 13.33 8.99
N LEU A 147 14.61 14.08 9.41
CA LEU A 147 15.99 13.92 8.95
C LEU A 147 16.77 13.10 9.97
N THR A 148 17.29 11.96 9.54
CA THR A 148 18.12 11.07 10.37
C THR A 148 19.58 11.28 9.99
N VAL A 149 20.41 11.63 10.97
CA VAL A 149 21.87 11.68 10.83
C VAL A 149 22.48 10.70 11.81
N ALA A 150 23.33 9.79 11.35
CA ALA A 150 23.99 8.81 12.21
C ALA A 150 25.49 8.73 11.91
N SER A 151 26.32 8.55 12.93
CA SER A 151 27.78 8.53 12.77
C SER A 151 28.47 7.62 13.77
N ASP A 152 29.66 7.13 13.39
CA ASP A 152 30.55 6.39 14.29
C ASP A 152 31.15 7.28 15.38
N THR A 153 31.18 8.61 15.18
CA THR A 153 31.75 9.55 16.17
C THR A 153 30.80 10.68 16.50
N VAL A 154 30.83 11.12 17.77
CA VAL A 154 30.07 12.29 18.23
C VAL A 154 30.52 13.55 17.50
N GLN A 155 31.82 13.70 17.22
CA GLN A 155 32.35 14.88 16.55
C GLN A 155 31.79 15.03 15.13
N ASP A 156 31.80 13.95 14.34
CA ASP A 156 31.32 13.96 12.96
C ASP A 156 29.79 14.10 12.93
N LEU A 157 29.06 13.43 13.84
CA LEU A 157 27.62 13.63 14.01
C LEU A 157 27.29 15.11 14.24
N GLN A 158 27.93 15.73 15.24
CA GLN A 158 27.64 17.11 15.60
C GLN A 158 28.04 18.10 14.50
N ALA A 159 29.10 17.81 13.74
CA ALA A 159 29.46 18.61 12.56
C ALA A 159 28.37 18.56 11.48
N THR A 160 27.90 17.35 11.12
CA THR A 160 26.84 17.18 10.13
C THR A 160 25.50 17.75 10.62
N VAL A 161 25.12 17.54 11.89
CA VAL A 161 23.90 18.13 12.47
C VAL A 161 23.96 19.65 12.41
N ARG A 162 25.09 20.29 12.76
CA ARG A 162 25.25 21.76 12.61
C ARG A 162 25.05 22.21 11.17
N GLN A 163 25.69 21.53 10.21
CA GLN A 163 25.52 21.82 8.78
C GLN A 163 24.04 21.73 8.35
N GLN A 164 23.33 20.69 8.78
CA GLN A 164 21.91 20.51 8.44
C GLN A 164 21.01 21.56 9.12
N ARG A 165 21.34 21.99 10.35
CA ARG A 165 20.66 23.09 11.03
C ARG A 165 20.84 24.42 10.29
N GLU A 166 22.04 24.71 9.83
CA GLU A 166 22.34 25.89 9.02
C GLU A 166 21.59 25.85 7.68
N ALA A 167 21.55 24.69 7.01
CA ALA A 167 20.78 24.48 5.79
C ALA A 167 19.26 24.68 6.01
N CYS A 168 18.72 24.15 7.11
CA CYS A 168 17.32 24.37 7.50
C CYS A 168 17.04 25.85 7.75
N ALA A 169 17.90 26.54 8.50
CA ALA A 169 17.75 27.97 8.79
C ALA A 169 17.77 28.81 7.50
N ALA A 170 18.70 28.54 6.58
CA ALA A 170 18.76 29.22 5.29
C ALA A 170 17.49 29.02 4.45
N ALA A 171 16.89 27.83 4.51
CA ALA A 171 15.63 27.49 3.86
C ALA A 171 14.38 27.93 4.64
N LYS A 172 14.51 28.55 5.82
CA LYS A 172 13.40 28.83 6.75
C LYS A 172 12.57 27.59 7.12
N ILE A 173 13.24 26.47 7.29
CA ILE A 173 12.67 25.23 7.81
C ILE A 173 12.79 25.27 9.34
N VAL A 174 11.65 25.07 10.03
CA VAL A 174 11.60 25.06 11.49
C VAL A 174 11.91 23.66 12.00
N ILE A 175 12.82 23.57 12.96
CA ILE A 175 13.07 22.32 13.70
C ILE A 175 12.07 22.28 14.85
N VAL A 176 11.05 21.42 14.70
CA VAL A 176 9.98 21.21 15.68
C VAL A 176 10.51 20.51 16.92
N PHE A 177 11.36 19.50 16.71
CA PHE A 177 11.97 18.72 17.78
C PHE A 177 13.30 18.16 17.29
N GLN A 178 14.23 17.95 18.22
CA GLN A 178 15.49 17.24 17.98
C GLN A 178 15.60 16.13 19.01
N GLN A 179 15.85 14.91 18.55
CA GLN A 179 16.12 13.78 19.42
C GLN A 179 17.52 13.23 19.16
N ASP A 180 18.38 13.33 20.16
CA ASP A 180 19.68 12.66 20.17
C ASP A 180 19.54 11.26 20.80
N ALA A 181 20.17 10.28 20.18
CA ALA A 181 20.19 8.89 20.62
C ALA A 181 21.60 8.31 20.41
N ALA A 182 21.99 7.40 21.29
CA ALA A 182 23.31 6.80 21.25
C ALA A 182 23.28 5.39 21.84
N THR A 183 24.17 4.54 21.34
CA THR A 183 24.49 3.30 22.02
C THR A 183 25.03 3.62 23.42
N LEU A 184 24.51 2.94 24.44
CA LEU A 184 24.94 3.16 25.81
C LEU A 184 26.43 2.82 25.99
N SER A 185 27.09 3.50 26.93
CA SER A 185 28.53 3.35 27.15
C SER A 185 28.88 2.16 28.05
N GLY A 186 30.16 1.76 28.03
CA GLY A 186 30.72 0.74 28.92
C GLY A 186 30.06 -0.63 28.80
N SER A 187 29.77 -1.27 29.93
CA SER A 187 29.15 -2.61 30.00
C SER A 187 27.68 -2.65 29.55
N ARG A 188 27.09 -1.48 29.25
CA ARG A 188 25.74 -1.33 28.69
C ARG A 188 25.75 -1.21 27.15
N ARG A 189 26.91 -1.23 26.49
CA ARG A 189 26.98 -1.20 25.02
C ARG A 189 26.17 -2.34 24.40
N GLY A 190 25.33 -2.00 23.41
CA GLY A 190 24.42 -2.93 22.76
C GLY A 190 23.21 -3.36 23.58
N LYS A 191 22.92 -2.68 24.71
CA LYS A 191 21.75 -2.92 25.56
C LYS A 191 20.83 -1.70 25.59
N GLU A 192 19.55 -1.95 25.84
CA GLU A 192 18.58 -0.90 26.18
C GLU A 192 18.60 -0.57 27.69
N HIS A 193 17.77 0.37 28.15
CA HIS A 193 17.89 0.94 29.51
C HIS A 193 17.48 0.00 30.65
N PHE A 194 16.59 -0.98 30.42
CA PHE A 194 16.35 -2.04 31.40
C PHE A 194 17.57 -3.00 31.50
N GLY A 195 18.44 -3.00 30.50
CA GLY A 195 19.73 -3.64 30.47
C GLY A 195 19.80 -4.90 29.62
N PHE A 196 18.83 -5.13 28.72
CA PHE A 196 18.77 -6.28 27.81
C PHE A 196 19.46 -5.97 26.49
N LYS A 197 20.18 -6.95 25.93
CA LYS A 197 20.77 -6.85 24.60
C LYS A 197 19.67 -6.68 23.55
N ASP A 198 19.79 -5.64 22.73
CA ASP A 198 18.85 -5.34 21.64
C ASP A 198 19.52 -5.57 20.26
N GLY A 199 18.73 -5.56 19.19
CA GLY A 199 19.19 -5.72 17.81
C GLY A 199 19.62 -7.15 17.46
N VAL A 200 19.18 -8.16 18.21
CA VAL A 200 19.58 -9.57 17.99
C VAL A 200 18.82 -10.23 16.84
N SER A 201 17.52 -9.96 16.71
CA SER A 201 16.63 -10.64 15.76
C SER A 201 16.04 -9.65 14.76
N GLU A 202 16.64 -9.56 13.58
CA GLU A 202 16.11 -8.83 12.41
C GLU A 202 15.69 -9.82 11.32
N PRO A 203 14.74 -9.49 10.43
CA PRO A 203 14.48 -10.31 9.24
C PRO A 203 15.65 -10.22 8.25
N GLY A 204 15.95 -11.32 7.57
CA GLY A 204 16.76 -11.28 6.36
C GLY A 204 15.89 -10.94 5.15
N VAL A 205 16.46 -10.33 4.11
CA VAL A 205 15.72 -9.84 2.95
C VAL A 205 16.19 -10.53 1.67
N ILE A 206 15.27 -11.17 0.94
CA ILE A 206 15.56 -11.81 -0.35
C ILE A 206 16.07 -10.74 -1.33
N GLY A 207 17.16 -11.04 -2.04
CA GLY A 207 17.81 -10.11 -2.97
C GLY A 207 18.74 -9.09 -2.30
N PHE A 208 18.85 -9.10 -0.97
CA PHE A 208 19.82 -8.30 -0.21
C PHE A 208 20.79 -9.19 0.58
N ASP A 209 20.26 -10.12 1.38
CA ASP A 209 21.03 -11.09 2.16
C ASP A 209 21.31 -12.36 1.35
N GLU A 210 22.49 -12.94 1.56
CA GLU A 210 22.86 -14.20 0.91
C GLU A 210 22.07 -15.37 1.54
N PRO A 211 21.43 -16.24 0.73
CA PRO A 211 20.84 -17.48 1.22
C PRO A 211 21.88 -18.42 1.79
N ASP A 212 21.52 -19.10 2.88
CA ASP A 212 22.30 -20.19 3.43
C ASP A 212 22.36 -21.36 2.42
N PRO A 213 23.53 -21.97 2.19
CA PRO A 213 23.67 -23.03 1.18
C PRO A 213 22.94 -24.33 1.55
N VAL A 214 22.62 -24.55 2.84
CA VAL A 214 21.94 -25.75 3.33
C VAL A 214 20.45 -25.50 3.53
N LYS A 215 20.08 -24.33 4.08
CA LYS A 215 18.67 -23.92 4.25
C LYS A 215 18.39 -22.61 3.51
N PRO A 216 18.11 -22.64 2.19
CA PRO A 216 18.00 -21.45 1.35
C PRO A 216 16.95 -20.42 1.77
N GLU A 217 16.01 -20.80 2.62
CA GLU A 217 15.01 -19.92 3.24
C GLU A 217 15.54 -19.10 4.44
N TYR A 218 16.80 -19.29 4.83
CA TYR A 218 17.49 -18.55 5.89
C TYR A 218 18.71 -17.80 5.36
N ALA A 219 19.12 -16.75 6.07
CA ALA A 219 20.30 -15.96 5.75
C ALA A 219 21.59 -16.67 6.17
N LYS A 220 22.56 -16.71 5.25
CA LYS A 220 23.87 -17.33 5.42
C LYS A 220 24.63 -16.74 6.61
N GLY A 221 25.07 -17.62 7.51
CA GLY A 221 25.84 -17.22 8.70
C GLY A 221 25.01 -16.53 9.78
N HIS A 222 23.67 -16.53 9.65
CA HIS A 222 22.73 -15.96 10.60
C HIS A 222 21.62 -16.99 10.93
N HIS A 223 21.96 -18.01 11.72
CA HIS A 223 21.05 -19.10 12.08
C HIS A 223 19.74 -18.56 12.70
N GLY A 224 18.60 -19.15 12.31
CA GLY A 224 17.27 -18.69 12.70
C GLY A 224 16.77 -17.40 12.04
N THR A 225 17.54 -16.79 11.13
CA THR A 225 17.14 -15.56 10.42
C THR A 225 16.51 -15.91 9.08
N ARG A 226 15.18 -15.94 9.01
CA ARG A 226 14.43 -16.19 7.77
C ARG A 226 14.65 -15.10 6.73
N LEU A 227 14.75 -15.50 5.46
CA LEU A 227 14.72 -14.61 4.30
C LEU A 227 13.28 -14.33 3.90
N ILE A 228 12.92 -13.05 3.91
CA ILE A 228 11.57 -12.55 3.65
C ILE A 228 11.55 -11.81 2.31
N PRO A 229 10.46 -11.91 1.52
CA PRO A 229 10.32 -11.13 0.29
C PRO A 229 10.48 -9.62 0.55
N PRO A 230 11.23 -8.90 -0.30
CA PRO A 230 11.55 -7.48 -0.07
C PRO A 230 10.33 -6.57 -0.08
N GLY A 231 9.25 -6.98 -0.74
CA GLY A 231 7.96 -6.28 -0.75
C GLY A 231 7.33 -6.12 0.63
N GLU A 232 7.78 -6.85 1.65
CA GLU A 232 7.36 -6.64 3.04
C GLU A 232 8.02 -5.39 3.66
N PHE A 233 9.10 -4.87 3.10
CA PHE A 233 9.84 -3.72 3.65
C PHE A 233 9.98 -2.56 2.67
N VAL A 234 10.01 -2.84 1.38
CA VAL A 234 10.23 -1.87 0.30
C VAL A 234 9.05 -1.96 -0.67
N VAL A 235 8.38 -0.84 -0.88
CA VAL A 235 7.21 -0.73 -1.77
C VAL A 235 7.62 -0.98 -3.24
N GLY A 236 6.74 -1.60 -4.01
CA GLY A 236 6.96 -1.94 -5.42
C GLY A 236 7.64 -3.29 -5.67
N HIS A 237 7.98 -4.04 -4.62
CA HIS A 237 8.59 -5.37 -4.73
C HIS A 237 7.64 -6.51 -4.33
N ASP A 238 7.99 -7.74 -4.71
CA ASP A 238 7.22 -8.94 -4.40
C ASP A 238 7.06 -9.14 -2.90
N ARG A 239 5.81 -9.34 -2.47
CA ARG A 239 5.42 -9.69 -1.10
C ARG A 239 5.34 -11.20 -0.90
N VAL A 240 5.00 -11.62 0.32
CA VAL A 240 4.59 -13.01 0.60
C VAL A 240 3.34 -13.36 -0.22
N GLY A 241 3.53 -14.16 -1.27
CA GLY A 241 2.52 -14.49 -2.28
C GLY A 241 2.90 -14.07 -3.70
N GLY A 242 4.03 -13.37 -3.88
CA GLY A 242 4.60 -13.04 -5.19
C GLY A 242 3.95 -11.86 -5.91
N VAL A 243 3.13 -11.06 -5.22
CA VAL A 243 2.44 -9.90 -5.80
C VAL A 243 2.70 -8.66 -4.93
N PRO A 244 3.23 -7.56 -5.49
CA PRO A 244 3.35 -6.29 -4.76
C PRO A 244 1.98 -5.74 -4.32
N HIS A 245 2.00 -4.88 -3.30
CA HIS A 245 0.80 -4.12 -2.96
C HIS A 245 0.49 -3.05 -4.01
N GLU A 246 -0.81 -2.86 -4.30
CA GLU A 246 -1.26 -1.68 -5.04
C GLU A 246 -0.94 -0.42 -4.24
N THR A 247 -0.01 0.36 -4.78
CA THR A 247 0.43 1.63 -4.21
C THR A 247 0.59 2.63 -5.34
N PRO A 248 0.55 3.95 -5.07
CA PRO A 248 0.85 4.93 -6.09
C PRO A 248 2.28 4.73 -6.60
N ASP A 249 2.49 4.86 -7.90
CA ASP A 249 3.78 4.69 -8.58
C ASP A 249 4.93 5.49 -7.95
N TRP A 250 4.63 6.63 -7.33
CA TRP A 250 5.65 7.46 -6.67
C TRP A 250 6.29 6.76 -5.46
N ALA A 251 5.63 5.76 -4.88
CA ALA A 251 6.06 5.09 -3.67
C ALA A 251 7.07 3.96 -3.93
N ASP A 252 7.31 3.57 -5.18
CA ASP A 252 8.26 2.50 -5.51
C ASP A 252 9.65 2.76 -4.93
N ASN A 253 10.30 1.69 -4.46
CA ASN A 253 11.59 1.71 -3.77
C ASN A 253 11.64 2.53 -2.46
N GLY A 254 10.50 3.02 -1.97
CA GLY A 254 10.38 3.64 -0.66
C GLY A 254 9.92 2.68 0.43
N SER A 255 9.85 3.18 1.66
CA SER A 255 9.39 2.42 2.83
C SER A 255 8.68 3.32 3.82
N PHE A 256 7.63 2.84 4.47
CA PHE A 256 7.02 3.56 5.59
C PHE A 256 7.95 3.49 6.78
N GLN A 257 8.15 4.62 7.44
CA GLN A 257 8.92 4.76 8.66
C GLN A 257 7.97 5.06 9.81
N VAL A 258 8.11 4.32 10.90
CA VAL A 258 7.51 4.66 12.19
C VAL A 258 8.61 5.13 13.11
N VAL A 259 8.42 6.28 13.75
CA VAL A 259 9.28 6.77 14.83
C VAL A 259 8.43 6.89 16.09
N ARG A 260 8.84 6.24 17.18
CA ARG A 260 8.27 6.44 18.52
C ARG A 260 9.37 6.80 19.51
N ARG A 261 9.13 7.84 20.31
CA ARG A 261 9.94 8.12 21.48
C ARG A 261 9.30 7.43 22.69
N LEU A 262 9.95 6.38 23.18
CA LEU A 262 9.44 5.55 24.27
C LEU A 262 10.23 5.83 25.55
N GLY A 263 9.65 6.56 26.51
CA GLY A 263 10.24 6.78 27.83
C GLY A 263 10.22 5.51 28.66
N GLN A 264 11.31 5.22 29.39
CA GLN A 264 11.47 3.98 30.17
C GLN A 264 11.68 4.28 31.65
N ASP A 265 10.76 3.81 32.50
CA ASP A 265 10.89 3.82 33.96
C ASP A 265 11.67 2.58 34.43
N VAL A 266 13.00 2.70 34.38
CA VAL A 266 13.94 1.64 34.77
C VAL A 266 13.74 1.15 36.21
N PRO A 267 13.75 2.02 37.24
CA PRO A 267 13.48 1.59 38.60
C PRO A 267 12.07 1.00 38.79
N GLY A 268 11.04 1.57 38.15
CA GLY A 268 9.69 1.03 38.19
C GLY A 268 9.60 -0.39 37.64
N PHE A 269 10.23 -0.66 36.49
CA PHE A 269 10.32 -2.02 35.94
C PHE A 269 10.92 -3.00 36.95
N TRP A 270 12.13 -2.72 37.45
CA TRP A 270 12.83 -3.65 38.36
C TRP A 270 12.10 -3.85 39.69
N PHE A 271 11.46 -2.80 40.22
CA PHE A 271 10.63 -2.89 41.43
C PHE A 271 9.44 -3.83 41.22
N GLN A 272 8.72 -3.65 40.11
CA GLN A 272 7.55 -4.48 39.80
C GLN A 272 7.93 -5.95 39.57
N VAL A 273 9.01 -6.23 38.83
CA VAL A 273 9.49 -7.61 38.62
C VAL A 273 9.84 -8.29 39.95
N ALA A 274 10.52 -7.59 40.86
CA ALA A 274 10.83 -8.15 42.18
C ALA A 274 9.57 -8.48 43.00
N GLY A 275 8.55 -7.60 42.94
CA GLY A 275 7.25 -7.82 43.56
C GLY A 275 6.52 -9.05 42.99
N GLN A 276 6.46 -9.18 41.66
CA GLN A 276 5.81 -10.30 40.99
C GLN A 276 6.52 -11.64 41.24
N LEU A 277 7.86 -11.63 41.31
CA LEU A 277 8.61 -12.83 41.67
C LEU A 277 8.26 -13.34 43.08
N LYS A 278 8.05 -12.44 44.04
CA LYS A 278 7.62 -12.82 45.40
C LYS A 278 6.27 -13.54 45.37
N ALA A 279 5.32 -13.06 44.56
CA ALA A 279 4.01 -13.71 44.39
C ALA A 279 4.16 -15.12 43.78
N LEU A 280 4.99 -15.29 42.75
CA LEU A 280 5.25 -16.59 42.12
C LEU A 280 5.91 -17.59 43.10
N LYS A 281 6.88 -17.13 43.91
CA LYS A 281 7.52 -17.96 44.94
C LYS A 281 6.53 -18.39 46.01
N GLN A 282 5.66 -17.49 46.47
CA GLN A 282 4.59 -17.82 47.43
C GLN A 282 3.60 -18.86 46.87
N ALA A 283 3.28 -18.75 45.57
CA ALA A 283 2.45 -19.71 44.87
C ALA A 283 3.16 -21.06 44.60
N LYS A 284 4.48 -21.15 44.85
CA LYS A 284 5.33 -22.33 44.61
C LYS A 284 5.28 -22.82 43.15
N VAL A 285 5.26 -21.88 42.20
CA VAL A 285 5.19 -22.17 40.75
C VAL A 285 6.49 -21.83 40.00
N VAL A 286 7.53 -21.42 40.74
CA VAL A 286 8.87 -21.13 40.20
C VAL A 286 9.94 -21.79 41.08
N PRO A 287 11.15 -22.02 40.55
CA PRO A 287 12.25 -22.57 41.35
C PRO A 287 12.59 -21.69 42.56
N PRO A 288 12.96 -22.27 43.73
CA PRO A 288 13.37 -21.51 44.91
C PRO A 288 14.50 -20.50 44.65
N GLU A 289 15.43 -20.87 43.78
CA GLU A 289 16.59 -20.10 43.32
C GLU A 289 16.25 -19.03 42.28
N ALA A 290 15.02 -18.96 41.77
CA ALA A 290 14.62 -17.94 40.80
C ALA A 290 14.90 -16.54 41.33
N THR A 291 15.56 -15.71 40.53
CA THR A 291 15.94 -14.34 40.90
C THR A 291 15.08 -13.32 40.14
N THR A 292 15.18 -12.04 40.48
CA THR A 292 14.51 -10.97 39.73
C THR A 292 14.94 -10.99 38.26
N GLU A 293 16.23 -11.25 38.00
CA GLU A 293 16.79 -11.43 36.65
C GLU A 293 16.11 -12.59 35.90
N TRP A 294 15.85 -13.71 36.57
CA TRP A 294 15.19 -14.88 35.98
C TRP A 294 13.76 -14.59 35.49
N LEU A 295 13.01 -13.78 36.24
CA LEU A 295 11.67 -13.36 35.84
C LEU A 295 11.73 -12.26 34.77
N ALA A 296 12.65 -11.30 34.90
CA ALA A 296 12.85 -10.26 33.90
C ALA A 296 13.18 -10.87 32.53
N ALA A 297 14.06 -11.88 32.48
CA ALA A 297 14.38 -12.62 31.27
C ALA A 297 13.14 -13.28 30.62
N ARG A 298 12.17 -13.71 31.43
CA ARG A 298 10.89 -14.28 30.97
C ARG A 298 9.85 -13.25 30.55
N LEU A 299 9.92 -12.01 31.06
CA LEU A 299 9.09 -10.92 30.53
C LEU A 299 9.60 -10.48 29.15
N VAL A 300 10.91 -10.55 28.91
CA VAL A 300 11.51 -10.18 27.63
C VAL A 300 11.52 -11.36 26.63
N GLY A 301 11.78 -12.58 27.10
CA GLY A 301 12.04 -13.78 26.29
C GLY A 301 13.53 -14.07 26.07
N ARG A 302 14.42 -13.22 26.58
CA ARG A 302 15.89 -13.35 26.57
C ARG A 302 16.47 -12.87 27.89
N TRP A 303 17.59 -13.47 28.29
CA TRP A 303 18.44 -12.93 29.36
C TRP A 303 19.08 -11.62 28.93
N ARG A 304 19.58 -10.83 29.89
CA ARG A 304 20.22 -9.54 29.58
C ARG A 304 21.44 -9.64 28.67
N SER A 305 22.10 -10.79 28.61
CA SER A 305 23.17 -11.06 27.64
C SER A 305 22.69 -11.17 26.18
N GLY A 306 21.40 -11.43 25.97
CA GLY A 306 20.81 -11.84 24.71
C GLY A 306 20.54 -13.35 24.58
N THR A 307 21.03 -14.20 25.48
CA THR A 307 20.75 -15.65 25.45
C THR A 307 19.23 -15.91 25.50
N PRO A 308 18.65 -16.73 24.60
CA PRO A 308 17.21 -16.99 24.58
C PRO A 308 16.76 -17.90 25.72
N VAL A 309 15.66 -17.52 26.38
CA VAL A 309 15.02 -18.35 27.43
C VAL A 309 14.56 -19.69 26.85
N ALA A 310 14.16 -19.72 25.58
CA ALA A 310 13.71 -20.92 24.87
C ALA A 310 14.73 -22.08 24.89
N THR A 311 16.03 -21.78 24.79
CA THR A 311 17.09 -22.81 24.79
C THR A 311 17.86 -22.87 26.10
N CYS A 312 17.90 -21.77 26.86
CA CYS A 312 18.60 -21.68 28.14
C CYS A 312 17.67 -21.18 29.26
N PRO A 313 16.65 -21.96 29.66
CA PRO A 313 15.62 -21.47 30.59
C PRO A 313 16.09 -21.28 32.03
N ASN A 314 17.18 -21.92 32.43
CA ASN A 314 17.61 -21.99 33.83
C ASN A 314 18.76 -21.03 34.16
N ALA A 315 19.56 -20.61 33.19
CA ALA A 315 20.72 -19.75 33.42
C ALA A 315 21.12 -18.97 32.17
N ASP A 316 21.65 -17.77 32.39
CA ASP A 316 22.28 -16.96 31.35
C ASP A 316 23.60 -17.59 30.85
N ARG A 317 23.89 -17.52 29.55
CA ARG A 317 25.07 -18.15 28.91
C ARG A 317 25.73 -17.22 27.87
N PRO A 318 26.32 -16.08 28.31
CA PRO A 318 26.86 -15.04 27.42
C PRO A 318 28.06 -15.48 26.56
N SER A 319 28.76 -16.56 26.94
CA SER A 319 30.03 -16.97 26.34
C SER A 319 30.04 -18.46 25.98
N SER A 320 29.06 -18.91 25.20
CA SER A 320 29.04 -20.27 24.66
C SER A 320 29.44 -20.26 23.18
N ALA A 321 30.01 -21.38 22.69
CA ALA A 321 30.27 -21.59 21.26
C ALA A 321 29.00 -21.46 20.37
N LEU A 322 27.82 -21.48 21.01
CA LEU A 322 26.49 -21.35 20.40
C LEU A 322 25.96 -19.91 20.43
N ALA A 323 26.72 -18.91 20.86
CA ALA A 323 26.27 -17.50 20.84
C ALA A 323 25.94 -16.99 19.42
N GLY A 324 26.44 -17.65 18.37
CA GLY A 324 26.04 -17.44 16.97
C GLY A 324 24.72 -18.11 16.57
N GLU A 325 24.18 -18.98 17.42
CA GLU A 325 22.90 -19.71 17.26
C GLU A 325 21.81 -19.15 18.20
N ASP A 326 22.07 -18.04 18.90
CA ASP A 326 21.14 -17.42 19.86
C ASP A 326 19.77 -17.04 19.25
N ASN A 327 19.62 -17.10 17.93
CA ASN A 327 18.35 -16.84 17.24
C ASN A 327 17.71 -18.08 16.59
N ASP A 328 18.34 -19.26 16.65
CA ASP A 328 17.87 -20.50 16.01
C ASP A 328 16.90 -21.30 16.91
N PHE A 329 15.68 -20.77 17.05
CA PHE A 329 14.56 -21.42 17.75
C PHE A 329 13.21 -20.93 17.18
N GLY A 330 12.13 -21.69 17.41
CA GLY A 330 10.81 -21.38 16.85
C GLY A 330 9.62 -21.40 17.84
N TYR A 331 9.82 -21.85 19.08
CA TYR A 331 8.76 -22.07 20.09
C TYR A 331 7.76 -23.20 19.78
N ARG A 332 7.86 -23.92 18.65
CA ARG A 332 7.01 -25.09 18.34
C ARG A 332 6.94 -26.14 19.45
N ASN A 333 8.01 -26.30 20.23
CA ASN A 333 8.09 -27.24 21.35
C ASN A 333 7.62 -26.67 22.70
N ASP A 334 7.19 -25.40 22.74
CA ASP A 334 6.66 -24.74 23.94
C ASP A 334 5.33 -24.00 23.65
N PRO A 335 4.32 -24.64 23.02
CA PRO A 335 3.09 -23.99 22.58
C PRO A 335 2.29 -23.34 23.70
N GLU A 336 2.37 -23.90 24.92
CA GLU A 336 1.65 -23.39 26.09
C GLU A 336 2.44 -22.34 26.89
N GLY A 337 3.69 -22.06 26.51
CA GLY A 337 4.52 -21.04 27.15
C GLY A 337 4.99 -21.39 28.56
N PHE A 338 5.24 -22.67 28.83
CA PHE A 338 5.78 -23.11 30.11
C PHE A 338 7.27 -22.78 30.26
N ILE A 339 8.00 -22.67 29.14
CA ILE A 339 9.42 -22.30 29.14
C ILE A 339 9.57 -20.78 28.95
N THR A 340 9.04 -20.28 27.83
CA THR A 340 9.00 -18.85 27.50
C THR A 340 7.55 -18.39 27.56
N PRO A 341 7.13 -17.63 28.59
CA PRO A 341 5.74 -17.23 28.78
C PRO A 341 5.11 -16.60 27.53
N LEU A 342 3.82 -16.82 27.33
CA LEU A 342 3.10 -16.32 26.17
C LEU A 342 3.03 -14.78 26.09
N PHE A 343 3.15 -14.11 27.23
CA PHE A 343 3.26 -12.65 27.33
C PHE A 343 4.69 -12.11 27.14
N SER A 344 5.69 -12.97 26.91
CA SER A 344 7.09 -12.52 26.72
C SER A 344 7.17 -11.59 25.51
N HIS A 345 7.87 -10.47 25.65
CA HIS A 345 7.93 -9.43 24.62
C HIS A 345 8.35 -9.94 23.24
N LEU A 346 9.45 -10.68 23.19
CA LEU A 346 9.98 -11.21 21.94
C LEU A 346 9.14 -12.34 21.34
N ARG A 347 8.29 -12.99 22.16
CA ARG A 347 7.34 -14.01 21.69
C ARG A 347 6.04 -13.38 21.22
N LYS A 348 5.56 -12.33 21.89
CA LYS A 348 4.41 -11.51 21.46
C LYS A 348 4.69 -10.86 20.10
N THR A 349 5.86 -10.26 19.93
CA THR A 349 6.23 -9.52 18.72
C THR A 349 6.73 -10.40 17.57
N ASN A 350 7.17 -11.63 17.86
CA ASN A 350 7.40 -12.67 16.87
C ASN A 350 7.15 -14.06 17.48
N PRO A 351 5.92 -14.59 17.33
CA PRO A 351 5.55 -15.92 17.84
C PRO A 351 6.28 -17.07 17.14
N ARG A 352 6.93 -16.80 16.00
CA ARG A 352 7.60 -17.79 15.15
C ARG A 352 6.65 -18.93 14.79
N ASP A 353 7.10 -20.18 14.88
CA ASP A 353 6.28 -21.37 14.61
C ASP A 353 5.64 -21.97 15.87
N GLY A 354 5.55 -21.18 16.96
CA GLY A 354 4.88 -21.57 18.21
C GLY A 354 3.48 -20.98 18.39
N LEU A 355 2.93 -20.28 17.39
CA LEU A 355 1.56 -19.75 17.45
C LEU A 355 0.54 -20.84 17.14
N GLN A 356 -0.53 -20.94 17.93
CA GLN A 356 -1.67 -21.83 17.69
C GLN A 356 -2.97 -21.02 17.66
N GLU A 357 -3.97 -21.54 16.96
CA GLU A 357 -5.33 -20.99 17.00
C GLU A 357 -6.00 -21.23 18.36
N LYS A 358 -5.83 -22.42 18.93
CA LYS A 358 -6.30 -22.79 20.28
C LYS A 358 -5.35 -23.82 20.92
N PRO A 359 -5.30 -23.92 22.25
CA PRO A 359 -4.52 -24.95 22.93
C PRO A 359 -4.85 -26.36 22.42
N GLY A 360 -3.82 -27.14 22.13
CA GLY A 360 -3.93 -28.50 21.57
C GLY A 360 -3.95 -28.60 20.04
N ASP A 361 -4.11 -27.50 19.29
CA ASP A 361 -4.01 -27.52 17.83
C ASP A 361 -2.54 -27.55 17.36
N PRO A 362 -2.25 -28.02 16.14
CA PRO A 362 -0.92 -27.86 15.54
C PRO A 362 -0.55 -26.37 15.41
N PRO A 363 0.69 -25.97 15.79
CA PRO A 363 1.14 -24.60 15.55
C PRO A 363 1.22 -24.24 14.06
N PHE A 364 0.99 -22.97 13.74
CA PHE A 364 1.15 -22.43 12.40
C PHE A 364 2.62 -22.45 11.96
N ASP A 365 2.84 -22.64 10.67
CA ASP A 365 4.15 -22.39 10.07
C ASP A 365 4.45 -20.88 9.99
N GLU A 366 5.72 -20.51 10.08
CA GLU A 366 6.14 -19.10 10.02
C GLU A 366 5.76 -18.43 8.68
N ASN A 367 5.86 -19.16 7.57
CA ASN A 367 5.41 -18.70 6.26
C ASN A 367 4.04 -19.31 5.93
N PRO A 368 3.02 -18.52 5.54
CA PRO A 368 3.05 -17.08 5.25
C PRO A 368 2.70 -16.17 6.42
N VAL A 369 2.30 -16.72 7.56
CA VAL A 369 1.59 -15.97 8.61
C VAL A 369 2.49 -14.95 9.30
N MET A 370 3.67 -15.37 9.77
CA MET A 370 4.63 -14.51 10.47
C MET A 370 5.44 -13.66 9.50
N ASP A 371 5.79 -14.20 8.33
CA ASP A 371 6.59 -13.51 7.32
C ASP A 371 5.92 -12.19 6.87
N ARG A 372 4.58 -12.12 6.83
CA ARG A 372 3.78 -10.90 6.53
C ARG A 372 3.76 -9.83 7.62
N ARG A 373 4.22 -10.16 8.83
CA ARG A 373 4.13 -9.29 10.01
C ARG A 373 5.47 -8.66 10.38
N ARG A 374 6.55 -9.07 9.71
CA ARG A 374 7.91 -8.67 10.06
C ARG A 374 8.10 -7.16 9.89
N ILE A 375 8.90 -6.55 10.75
CA ILE A 375 9.38 -5.17 10.62
C ILE A 375 10.90 -5.18 10.73
N ILE A 376 11.55 -4.16 10.17
CA ILE A 376 12.97 -3.91 10.35
C ILE A 376 13.15 -2.80 11.38
N ARG A 377 13.93 -3.02 12.44
CA ARG A 377 14.13 -2.03 13.52
C ARG A 377 15.47 -1.32 13.39
N ARG A 378 15.48 -0.01 13.65
CA ARG A 378 16.64 0.90 13.61
C ARG A 378 16.69 1.82 14.83
N GLY A 379 16.08 1.39 15.93
CA GLY A 379 16.02 2.19 17.14
C GLY A 379 17.37 2.32 17.86
N ALA A 380 17.47 3.32 18.74
CA ALA A 380 18.61 3.50 19.63
C ALA A 380 18.19 4.11 20.98
N PRO A 381 18.89 3.81 22.08
CA PRO A 381 18.63 4.42 23.37
C PRO A 381 18.85 5.94 23.36
N TYR A 382 18.11 6.67 24.17
CA TYR A 382 18.36 8.09 24.47
C TYR A 382 18.45 8.33 25.98
N GLY A 383 19.15 9.39 26.38
CA GLY A 383 19.37 9.74 27.79
C GLY A 383 20.43 8.88 28.47
N ALA A 384 20.93 9.34 29.61
CA ALA A 384 21.97 8.64 30.35
C ALA A 384 21.42 7.37 31.04
N PRO A 385 22.24 6.31 31.16
CA PRO A 385 21.89 5.12 31.93
C PRO A 385 21.49 5.47 33.36
N PHE A 386 20.42 4.84 33.88
CA PHE A 386 20.00 5.06 35.27
C PHE A 386 21.11 4.73 36.27
N ASP A 387 21.41 5.69 37.13
CA ASP A 387 22.29 5.62 38.28
C ASP A 387 21.65 6.40 39.45
N PRO A 388 21.09 5.70 40.47
CA PRO A 388 20.40 6.35 41.57
C PRO A 388 21.32 7.18 42.48
N ALA A 389 22.64 7.02 42.38
CA ALA A 389 23.63 7.77 43.14
C ALA A 389 24.17 8.99 42.37
N SER A 390 23.79 9.17 41.10
CA SER A 390 24.25 10.29 40.29
C SER A 390 23.46 11.56 40.63
N GLU A 391 24.17 12.61 41.05
CA GLU A 391 23.65 13.99 41.13
C GLU A 391 23.71 14.71 39.76
N GLY A 392 24.22 14.03 38.72
CA GLY A 392 24.34 14.53 37.35
C GLY A 392 23.62 13.62 36.34
N PRO A 393 24.16 13.47 35.11
CA PRO A 393 23.56 12.58 34.12
C PRO A 393 23.37 11.16 34.68
N GLY A 394 22.19 10.57 34.47
CA GLY A 394 21.77 9.26 34.95
C GLY A 394 20.92 9.30 36.22
N GLY A 395 20.77 10.46 36.85
CA GLY A 395 20.01 10.62 38.09
C GLY A 395 18.52 10.25 37.99
N PRO A 396 17.80 10.13 39.11
CA PRO A 396 16.47 9.52 39.17
C PRO A 396 15.43 10.20 38.25
N ASP A 397 15.45 11.52 38.16
CA ASP A 397 14.47 12.31 37.41
C ASP A 397 14.82 12.51 35.92
N GLU A 398 15.99 12.05 35.46
CA GLU A 398 16.39 12.26 34.06
C GLU A 398 15.58 11.38 33.10
N LYS A 399 15.13 11.99 32.01
CA LYS A 399 14.42 11.31 30.93
C LYS A 399 15.36 10.38 30.16
N ARG A 400 14.95 9.12 30.03
CA ARG A 400 15.68 8.08 29.30
C ARG A 400 14.70 7.14 28.63
N GLY A 401 15.15 6.46 27.58
CA GLY A 401 14.32 5.47 26.93
C GLY A 401 14.86 5.03 25.59
N LEU A 402 13.95 4.58 24.73
CA LEU A 402 14.25 4.09 23.40
C LEU A 402 13.63 5.00 22.35
N LEU A 403 14.44 5.48 21.41
CA LEU A 403 13.95 6.02 20.16
C LEU A 403 13.71 4.82 19.23
N PHE A 404 12.48 4.32 19.23
CA PHE A 404 12.08 3.21 18.36
C PHE A 404 11.88 3.73 16.94
N VAL A 405 12.57 3.10 15.99
CA VAL A 405 12.41 3.36 14.56
C VAL A 405 12.20 2.03 13.86
N CYS A 406 11.20 1.93 13.00
CA CYS A 406 11.05 0.76 12.14
C CYS A 406 10.59 1.07 10.72
N TYR A 407 10.90 0.15 9.82
CA TYR A 407 10.60 0.20 8.39
C TYR A 407 9.74 -0.98 7.96
N GLN A 408 8.77 -0.70 7.10
CA GLN A 408 7.81 -1.66 6.54
C GLN A 408 7.15 -1.13 5.27
N SER A 409 6.54 -2.01 4.46
CA SER A 409 5.74 -1.60 3.30
C SER A 409 4.25 -1.39 3.61
N ASP A 410 3.75 -1.87 4.75
CA ASP A 410 2.36 -1.66 5.18
C ASP A 410 2.26 -1.42 6.70
N LEU A 411 1.88 -0.18 7.07
CA LEU A 411 1.71 0.23 8.46
C LEU A 411 0.67 -0.62 9.21
N VAL A 412 -0.46 -0.93 8.57
CA VAL A 412 -1.59 -1.60 9.21
C VAL A 412 -1.31 -3.09 9.39
N GLN A 413 -0.73 -3.75 8.39
CA GLN A 413 -0.46 -5.18 8.46
C GLN A 413 0.74 -5.56 9.33
N GLN A 414 1.63 -4.62 9.62
CA GLN A 414 2.89 -4.87 10.31
C GLN A 414 2.95 -4.12 11.65
N PHE A 415 3.42 -2.88 11.67
CA PHE A 415 3.62 -2.14 12.93
C PHE A 415 2.33 -2.01 13.76
N GLU A 416 1.23 -1.53 13.19
CA GLU A 416 -0.03 -1.39 13.94
C GLU A 416 -0.59 -2.74 14.35
N PHE A 417 -0.44 -3.77 13.51
CA PHE A 417 -0.90 -5.12 13.84
C PHE A 417 -0.15 -5.68 15.03
N ILE A 418 1.19 -5.62 15.02
CA ILE A 418 2.01 -6.07 16.15
C ILE A 418 1.61 -5.32 17.42
N GLN A 419 1.46 -3.99 17.36
CA GLN A 419 1.08 -3.22 18.53
C GLN A 419 -0.33 -3.58 19.03
N LYS A 420 -1.36 -3.41 18.19
CA LYS A 420 -2.78 -3.57 18.60
C LYS A 420 -3.17 -5.02 18.84
N ALA A 421 -2.85 -5.90 17.89
CA ALA A 421 -3.35 -7.27 17.90
C ALA A 421 -2.49 -8.21 18.75
N TRP A 422 -1.21 -7.89 18.95
CA TRP A 422 -0.31 -8.74 19.73
C TRP A 422 0.10 -8.13 21.07
N ILE A 423 0.76 -6.97 21.06
CA ILE A 423 1.31 -6.33 22.27
C ILE A 423 0.18 -5.93 23.23
N ASP A 424 -0.79 -5.15 22.75
CA ASP A 424 -1.85 -4.57 23.60
C ASP A 424 -2.97 -5.58 23.89
N SER A 425 -3.10 -6.62 23.06
CA SER A 425 -4.19 -7.60 23.19
C SER A 425 -3.97 -8.51 24.39
N PRO A 426 -4.89 -8.51 25.38
CA PRO A 426 -4.81 -9.44 26.50
C PRO A 426 -5.11 -10.89 26.08
N ASP A 427 -5.80 -11.07 24.95
CA ASP A 427 -6.24 -12.37 24.47
C ASP A 427 -5.26 -13.02 23.50
N PHE A 428 -4.14 -12.37 23.15
CA PHE A 428 -3.17 -12.94 22.22
C PHE A 428 -2.05 -13.72 22.93
N PRO A 429 -1.68 -14.95 22.51
CA PRO A 429 -2.33 -15.82 21.52
C PRO A 429 -3.77 -16.24 21.85
N PRO A 430 -4.66 -16.36 20.83
CA PRO A 430 -6.12 -16.43 21.00
C PRO A 430 -6.65 -17.72 21.62
N ASN A 431 -7.94 -17.68 21.99
CA ASN A 431 -8.78 -18.83 22.36
C ASN A 431 -8.26 -19.68 23.53
N ARG A 432 -7.69 -19.03 24.55
CA ARG A 432 -7.20 -19.67 25.78
C ARG A 432 -8.17 -19.45 26.94
N THR A 433 -8.35 -20.47 27.79
CA THR A 433 -9.20 -20.36 29.00
C THR A 433 -8.73 -19.24 29.91
N ASN A 434 -7.42 -19.16 30.14
CA ASN A 434 -6.79 -18.03 30.82
C ASN A 434 -6.10 -17.18 29.75
N LYS A 435 -6.56 -15.93 29.63
CA LYS A 435 -6.00 -14.96 28.71
C LYS A 435 -4.53 -14.69 29.07
N PRO A 436 -3.56 -14.79 28.15
CA PRO A 436 -2.15 -14.54 28.45
C PRO A 436 -1.87 -13.18 29.09
N GLY A 437 -2.66 -12.16 28.73
CA GLY A 437 -2.44 -10.78 29.11
C GLY A 437 -1.72 -9.98 28.02
N PRO A 438 -1.60 -8.65 28.21
CA PRO A 438 -0.78 -7.82 27.32
C PRO A 438 0.70 -8.26 27.36
N ASP A 439 1.51 -7.67 26.50
CA ASP A 439 2.97 -7.82 26.54
C ASP A 439 3.54 -7.43 27.91
N GLY A 440 4.39 -8.30 28.47
CA GLY A 440 4.96 -8.12 29.81
C GLY A 440 6.07 -7.07 29.93
N MET A 441 6.42 -6.38 28.84
CA MET A 441 7.47 -5.36 28.79
C MET A 441 6.96 -4.01 28.29
N VAL A 442 6.29 -3.97 27.14
CA VAL A 442 5.88 -2.70 26.51
C VAL A 442 4.36 -2.53 26.41
N GLY A 443 3.60 -3.52 26.87
CA GLY A 443 2.14 -3.50 26.86
C GLY A 443 1.55 -2.53 27.88
N ALA A 444 0.25 -2.31 27.76
CA ALA A 444 -0.53 -1.53 28.72
C ALA A 444 -0.63 -2.22 30.10
N ASP A 445 -1.05 -1.45 31.11
CA ASP A 445 -1.38 -1.94 32.45
C ASP A 445 -2.33 -3.15 32.38
N GLY A 446 -2.00 -4.22 33.11
CA GLY A 446 -2.82 -5.41 33.04
C GLY A 446 -2.39 -6.59 33.90
N LYS A 447 -3.22 -7.63 33.84
CA LYS A 447 -2.92 -8.93 34.42
C LYS A 447 -2.30 -9.86 33.39
N LEU A 448 -1.28 -10.61 33.80
CA LEU A 448 -0.61 -11.60 32.96
C LEU A 448 -0.83 -13.01 33.54
N SER A 449 -1.12 -13.97 32.67
CA SER A 449 -1.27 -15.37 33.07
C SER A 449 0.08 -16.09 32.97
N TYR A 450 0.72 -16.33 34.12
CA TYR A 450 1.92 -17.16 34.22
C TYR A 450 1.51 -18.64 34.27
N GLU A 451 1.76 -19.34 33.18
CA GLU A 451 1.36 -20.75 33.00
C GLU A 451 2.44 -21.72 33.51
N THR A 452 2.00 -22.72 34.27
CA THR A 452 2.79 -23.90 34.65
C THR A 452 1.93 -25.16 34.46
N PRO A 453 2.53 -26.35 34.34
CA PRO A 453 1.76 -27.59 34.19
C PRO A 453 0.69 -27.73 35.29
N GLY A 454 -0.58 -27.67 34.89
CA GLY A 454 -1.75 -27.81 35.77
C GLY A 454 -2.08 -26.59 36.65
N LYS A 455 -1.41 -25.45 36.50
CA LYS A 455 -1.67 -24.25 37.32
C LYS A 455 -1.31 -22.95 36.61
N THR A 456 -2.24 -22.00 36.63
CA THR A 456 -2.05 -20.61 36.19
C THR A 456 -1.93 -19.70 37.41
N THR A 457 -0.94 -18.80 37.42
CA THR A 457 -0.79 -17.76 38.45
C THR A 457 -0.86 -16.38 37.81
N GLN A 458 -1.66 -15.48 38.37
CA GLN A 458 -1.83 -14.13 37.84
C GLN A 458 -0.72 -13.20 38.35
N LEU A 459 -0.08 -12.49 37.42
CA LEU A 459 0.80 -11.36 37.70
C LEU A 459 0.05 -10.06 37.43
N SER A 460 0.49 -8.95 38.02
CA SER A 460 -0.04 -7.62 37.72
C SER A 460 1.09 -6.64 37.49
N LEU A 461 1.10 -5.98 36.32
CA LEU A 461 2.07 -4.98 35.96
C LEU A 461 1.35 -3.69 35.56
N SER A 462 1.89 -2.56 36.01
CA SER A 462 1.60 -1.23 35.51
C SER A 462 2.61 -0.85 34.44
N GLN A 463 2.23 0.03 33.52
CA GLN A 463 3.06 0.50 32.43
C GLN A 463 4.31 1.22 32.96
N PHE A 464 5.47 0.84 32.42
CA PHE A 464 6.78 1.45 32.68
C PHE A 464 7.48 1.87 31.38
N VAL A 465 6.75 1.80 30.25
CA VAL A 465 7.17 2.30 28.94
C VAL A 465 6.09 3.24 28.42
N PHE A 466 6.43 4.50 28.17
CA PHE A 466 5.47 5.55 27.83
C PHE A 466 5.74 6.13 26.46
N THR A 467 4.69 6.31 25.65
CA THR A 467 4.83 6.99 24.35
C THR A 467 4.86 8.50 24.57
N GLU A 468 5.99 9.12 24.28
CA GLU A 468 6.19 10.57 24.44
C GLU A 468 6.23 11.32 23.09
N GLY A 469 6.00 10.61 21.98
CA GLY A 469 5.93 11.16 20.63
C GLY A 469 5.91 10.07 19.57
N SER A 470 5.17 10.28 18.49
CA SER A 470 5.07 9.32 17.38
C SER A 470 4.89 10.02 16.04
N VAL A 471 5.53 9.51 14.99
CA VAL A 471 5.37 9.97 13.60
C VAL A 471 5.29 8.78 12.65
N TYR A 472 4.31 8.82 11.74
CA TYR A 472 4.31 8.02 10.51
C TYR A 472 4.83 8.87 9.36
N ALA A 473 5.93 8.42 8.78
CA ALA A 473 6.57 9.05 7.63
C ALA A 473 6.81 8.01 6.53
N PHE A 474 7.25 8.48 5.37
CA PHE A 474 7.64 7.66 4.24
C PHE A 474 9.04 8.05 3.81
N ALA A 475 9.98 7.11 3.84
CA ALA A 475 11.32 7.27 3.31
C ALA A 475 11.28 7.00 1.79
N PRO A 476 11.28 8.04 0.94
CA PRO A 476 11.17 7.90 -0.51
C PRO A 476 12.43 7.30 -1.13
N SER A 477 12.31 6.84 -2.37
CA SER A 477 13.45 6.56 -3.23
C SER A 477 14.24 7.84 -3.55
N LEU A 478 15.50 7.68 -3.98
CA LEU A 478 16.30 8.80 -4.49
C LEU A 478 15.65 9.40 -5.75
N THR A 479 15.04 8.57 -6.59
CA THR A 479 14.24 9.02 -7.74
C THR A 479 13.12 9.96 -7.30
N LEU A 480 12.29 9.55 -6.33
CA LEU A 480 11.25 10.43 -5.80
C LEU A 480 11.81 11.68 -5.12
N LEU A 481 12.95 11.60 -4.41
CA LEU A 481 13.58 12.79 -3.82
C LEU A 481 13.90 13.87 -4.86
N ARG A 482 14.43 13.47 -6.03
CA ARG A 482 14.67 14.41 -7.14
C ARG A 482 13.38 15.06 -7.62
N LEU A 483 12.31 14.27 -7.78
CA LEU A 483 10.99 14.76 -8.18
C LEU A 483 10.38 15.70 -7.16
N LEU A 484 10.49 15.39 -5.87
CA LEU A 484 10.03 16.24 -4.77
C LEU A 484 10.79 17.57 -4.77
N GLY A 485 12.08 17.57 -5.10
CA GLY A 485 12.85 18.78 -5.35
C GLY A 485 12.20 19.68 -6.41
N ASP A 486 11.56 19.10 -7.43
CA ASP A 486 10.81 19.82 -8.47
C ASP A 486 9.32 20.02 -8.15
N GLY A 487 8.86 19.59 -6.98
CA GLY A 487 7.45 19.68 -6.57
C GLY A 487 6.54 18.67 -7.26
N ARG A 488 7.10 17.55 -7.74
CA ARG A 488 6.38 16.49 -8.43
C ARG A 488 6.41 15.21 -7.59
N LEU A 489 5.36 14.38 -7.75
CA LEU A 489 5.32 13.02 -7.20
C LEU A 489 5.75 11.99 -8.24
N THR A 490 5.50 12.26 -9.52
CA THR A 490 5.82 11.34 -10.61
C THR A 490 6.41 12.12 -11.79
N ASP A 491 7.33 11.49 -12.50
CA ASP A 491 7.80 11.91 -13.82
C ASP A 491 7.03 11.27 -14.96
N LYS A 492 6.19 10.28 -14.66
CA LYS A 492 5.29 9.70 -15.66
C LYS A 492 4.39 10.82 -16.17
N PRO A 493 4.30 11.01 -17.50
CA PRO A 493 3.32 11.93 -18.06
C PRO A 493 1.93 11.52 -17.54
N PRO A 494 1.01 12.47 -17.32
CA PRO A 494 -0.37 12.12 -17.02
C PRO A 494 -0.83 11.09 -18.06
N ALA A 495 -1.46 9.99 -17.61
CA ALA A 495 -1.96 8.96 -18.50
C ALA A 495 -2.74 9.65 -19.63
N VAL A 496 -2.29 9.45 -20.87
CA VAL A 496 -3.02 9.96 -22.03
C VAL A 496 -4.30 9.16 -22.08
N VAL A 497 -5.38 9.75 -21.58
CA VAL A 497 -6.71 9.19 -21.73
C VAL A 497 -7.02 9.24 -23.21
N ARG A 498 -7.28 8.07 -23.80
CA ARG A 498 -7.83 7.96 -25.14
C ARG A 498 -9.33 8.19 -25.04
N PRO A 499 -9.87 9.33 -25.53
CA PRO A 499 -11.32 9.48 -25.62
C PRO A 499 -11.82 8.36 -26.53
N THR A 500 -12.71 7.52 -26.02
CA THR A 500 -13.34 6.50 -26.86
C THR A 500 -14.57 7.09 -27.48
N ASP A 501 -14.63 7.04 -28.81
CA ASP A 501 -15.71 7.62 -29.57
C ASP A 501 -16.96 6.71 -29.58
N ALA A 502 -16.78 5.38 -29.55
CA ALA A 502 -17.87 4.41 -29.47
C ALA A 502 -17.34 2.99 -29.15
N PHE A 503 -18.21 2.10 -28.68
CA PHE A 503 -17.93 0.66 -28.58
C PHE A 503 -18.77 -0.16 -29.56
N LEU A 504 -18.17 -1.16 -30.19
CA LEU A 504 -18.89 -2.21 -30.91
C LEU A 504 -18.66 -3.56 -30.20
N PRO A 505 -19.72 -4.21 -29.68
CA PRO A 505 -19.59 -5.55 -29.11
C PRO A 505 -19.21 -6.55 -30.19
N ILE A 506 -18.14 -7.32 -29.97
CA ILE A 506 -17.73 -8.38 -30.88
C ILE A 506 -18.75 -9.53 -30.75
N PRO A 507 -19.59 -9.80 -31.77
CA PRO A 507 -20.86 -10.50 -31.57
C PRO A 507 -20.74 -11.93 -31.03
N ASP A 508 -19.72 -12.67 -31.44
CA ASP A 508 -19.46 -14.05 -31.05
C ASP A 508 -18.63 -14.17 -29.76
N MET A 509 -18.18 -13.05 -29.21
CA MET A 509 -17.33 -12.96 -28.02
C MET A 509 -18.03 -12.16 -26.91
N GLN A 510 -19.34 -12.31 -26.73
CA GLN A 510 -20.06 -11.73 -25.60
C GLN A 510 -20.26 -12.80 -24.53
N ARG A 511 -19.82 -12.52 -23.30
CA ARG A 511 -19.86 -13.43 -22.14
C ARG A 511 -19.20 -14.81 -22.40
N ASP A 512 -18.21 -14.86 -23.28
CA ASP A 512 -17.42 -16.07 -23.50
C ASP A 512 -16.41 -16.23 -22.36
N LYS A 513 -16.44 -17.37 -21.68
CA LYS A 513 -15.56 -17.69 -20.53
C LYS A 513 -15.55 -16.59 -19.44
N GLY A 514 -16.69 -15.97 -19.19
CA GLY A 514 -16.84 -14.95 -18.13
C GLY A 514 -16.26 -13.59 -18.48
N LYS A 515 -16.14 -13.24 -19.76
CA LYS A 515 -15.80 -11.89 -20.20
C LYS A 515 -16.46 -11.55 -21.55
N SER A 516 -16.54 -10.27 -21.86
CA SER A 516 -17.10 -9.75 -23.12
C SER A 516 -16.10 -8.86 -23.83
N TRP A 517 -16.04 -8.94 -25.15
CA TRP A 517 -15.05 -8.21 -25.95
C TRP A 517 -15.69 -7.13 -26.81
N TYR A 518 -14.95 -6.05 -26.99
CA TYR A 518 -15.39 -4.87 -27.73
C TYR A 518 -14.29 -4.36 -28.64
N TRP A 519 -14.71 -3.84 -29.78
CA TRP A 519 -13.93 -2.87 -30.54
C TRP A 519 -14.19 -1.47 -29.96
N ALA A 520 -13.16 -0.86 -29.39
CA ALA A 520 -13.20 0.51 -28.90
C ALA A 520 -12.61 1.46 -29.93
N TYR A 521 -13.43 2.35 -30.48
CA TYR A 521 -13.04 3.31 -31.52
C TYR A 521 -12.44 4.58 -30.91
N GLY A 522 -11.57 5.24 -31.66
CA GLY A 522 -10.91 6.47 -31.21
C GLY A 522 -10.09 7.12 -32.33
N ALA A 523 -9.49 8.27 -32.02
CA ALA A 523 -8.60 8.99 -32.92
C ALA A 523 -7.13 8.58 -32.71
N GLY A 524 -6.45 8.15 -33.78
CA GLY A 524 -5.00 7.99 -33.84
C GLY A 524 -4.30 9.26 -34.35
N SER A 525 -2.97 9.23 -34.45
CA SER A 525 -2.17 10.38 -34.93
C SER A 525 -2.55 10.85 -36.33
N ASP A 526 -2.87 9.91 -37.23
CA ASP A 526 -3.07 10.17 -38.65
C ASP A 526 -4.40 9.62 -39.21
N SER A 527 -5.14 8.81 -38.43
CA SER A 527 -6.40 8.18 -38.86
C SER A 527 -7.23 7.66 -37.68
N ALA A 528 -8.51 7.35 -37.92
CA ALA A 528 -9.33 6.64 -36.94
C ALA A 528 -8.81 5.22 -36.70
N VAL A 529 -8.82 4.81 -35.44
CA VAL A 529 -8.26 3.54 -34.98
C VAL A 529 -9.29 2.74 -34.17
N CYS A 530 -9.09 1.44 -34.12
CA CYS A 530 -9.82 0.52 -33.25
C CYS A 530 -8.84 -0.33 -32.45
N ARG A 531 -9.13 -0.51 -31.16
CA ARG A 531 -8.43 -1.45 -30.29
C ARG A 531 -9.41 -2.52 -29.81
N THR A 532 -8.90 -3.72 -29.52
CA THR A 532 -9.74 -4.78 -28.95
C THR A 532 -9.57 -4.76 -27.45
N VAL A 533 -10.67 -4.60 -26.72
CA VAL A 533 -10.70 -4.64 -25.26
C VAL A 533 -11.60 -5.76 -24.77
N SER A 534 -11.37 -6.25 -23.56
CA SER A 534 -12.29 -7.15 -22.87
C SER A 534 -12.67 -6.62 -21.50
N ILE A 535 -13.85 -7.02 -21.03
CA ILE A 535 -14.38 -6.69 -19.71
C ILE A 535 -14.80 -8.00 -19.04
N ALA A 536 -14.26 -8.28 -17.86
CA ALA A 536 -14.63 -9.46 -17.08
C ALA A 536 -16.03 -9.32 -16.45
N ASP A 537 -16.76 -10.43 -16.38
CA ASP A 537 -17.94 -10.57 -15.52
C ASP A 537 -17.51 -10.52 -14.03
N GLY A 538 -18.42 -10.14 -13.12
CA GLY A 538 -18.17 -10.06 -11.68
C GLY A 538 -18.00 -8.63 -11.15
N ASP A 539 -17.93 -8.48 -9.83
CA ASP A 539 -18.12 -7.19 -9.14
C ASP A 539 -17.12 -6.08 -9.52
N GLU A 540 -15.91 -6.45 -9.95
CA GLU A 540 -14.86 -5.48 -10.30
C GLU A 540 -14.90 -5.02 -11.76
N HIS A 541 -15.55 -5.78 -12.66
CA HIS A 541 -15.63 -5.51 -14.10
C HIS A 541 -14.31 -5.04 -14.73
N THR A 542 -13.21 -5.73 -14.41
CA THR A 542 -11.86 -5.34 -14.85
C THR A 542 -11.77 -5.32 -16.38
N ASP A 543 -11.29 -4.21 -16.93
CA ASP A 543 -11.09 -4.01 -18.36
C ASP A 543 -9.63 -4.28 -18.77
N VAL A 544 -9.40 -4.83 -19.97
CA VAL A 544 -8.05 -5.21 -20.44
C VAL A 544 -7.89 -4.89 -21.92
N ILE A 545 -6.69 -4.42 -22.31
CA ILE A 545 -6.28 -4.30 -23.72
C ILE A 545 -5.90 -5.70 -24.23
N GLU A 546 -6.75 -6.28 -25.07
CA GLU A 546 -6.49 -7.59 -25.72
C GLU A 546 -5.65 -7.41 -26.98
N ARG A 547 -5.86 -6.31 -27.72
CA ARG A 547 -5.05 -5.93 -28.89
C ARG A 547 -4.87 -4.40 -28.95
N PRO A 548 -3.68 -3.93 -29.34
CA PRO A 548 -3.39 -2.50 -29.46
C PRO A 548 -4.16 -1.85 -30.63
N ASP A 549 -4.03 -0.53 -30.74
CA ASP A 549 -4.68 0.28 -31.77
C ASP A 549 -4.26 -0.16 -33.18
N ARG A 550 -5.27 -0.33 -34.02
CA ARG A 550 -5.15 -0.71 -35.43
C ARG A 550 -5.91 0.30 -36.29
N PRO A 551 -5.37 0.71 -37.45
CA PRO A 551 -6.09 1.61 -38.36
C PRO A 551 -7.42 0.99 -38.79
N LEU A 552 -8.50 1.77 -38.74
CA LEU A 552 -9.82 1.30 -39.18
C LEU A 552 -9.83 0.90 -40.66
N THR A 553 -9.00 1.53 -41.47
CA THR A 553 -8.83 1.23 -42.90
C THR A 553 -8.41 -0.21 -43.19
N MET A 554 -8.02 -0.98 -42.17
CA MET A 554 -7.80 -2.41 -42.31
C MET A 554 -9.05 -3.15 -42.80
N TRP A 555 -10.26 -2.75 -42.38
CA TRP A 555 -11.49 -3.39 -42.83
C TRP A 555 -12.16 -2.56 -43.94
N PRO A 556 -12.59 -3.19 -45.06
CA PRO A 556 -13.19 -2.47 -46.19
C PRO A 556 -14.43 -1.65 -45.81
N CYS A 557 -15.17 -2.05 -44.78
CA CYS A 557 -16.37 -1.34 -44.33
C CYS A 557 -16.08 0.04 -43.73
N TYR A 558 -14.86 0.31 -43.27
CA TYR A 558 -14.46 1.60 -42.68
C TYR A 558 -13.65 2.50 -43.62
N VAL A 559 -13.57 2.17 -44.91
CA VAL A 559 -12.90 3.05 -45.89
C VAL A 559 -13.58 4.43 -45.89
N GLY A 560 -12.76 5.49 -45.78
CA GLY A 560 -13.18 6.89 -45.73
C GLY A 560 -13.66 7.39 -44.36
N VAL A 561 -13.76 6.51 -43.35
CA VAL A 561 -14.22 6.86 -42.01
C VAL A 561 -13.13 7.62 -41.26
N THR A 562 -13.41 8.86 -40.89
CA THR A 562 -12.48 9.70 -40.10
C THR A 562 -12.78 9.71 -38.61
N LYS A 563 -14.02 9.37 -38.23
CA LYS A 563 -14.46 9.16 -36.85
C LYS A 563 -15.69 8.25 -36.86
N VAL A 564 -15.74 7.25 -35.98
CA VAL A 564 -16.97 6.53 -35.67
C VAL A 564 -17.71 7.33 -34.62
N ASP A 565 -18.95 7.73 -34.90
CA ASP A 565 -19.70 8.62 -34.02
C ASP A 565 -20.67 7.87 -33.11
N ALA A 566 -21.32 6.84 -33.64
CA ALA A 566 -22.20 5.97 -32.88
C ALA A 566 -22.42 4.65 -33.65
N VAL A 567 -22.69 3.57 -32.93
CA VAL A 567 -22.99 2.26 -33.52
C VAL A 567 -24.32 1.77 -32.98
N LEU A 568 -25.24 1.40 -33.87
CA LEU A 568 -26.53 0.83 -33.49
C LEU A 568 -26.67 -0.59 -34.06
N PRO A 569 -26.81 -1.63 -33.22
CA PRO A 569 -27.11 -2.99 -33.68
C PRO A 569 -28.44 -3.05 -34.43
N VAL A 570 -28.48 -3.81 -35.53
CA VAL A 570 -29.73 -4.15 -36.23
C VAL A 570 -30.38 -5.32 -35.50
N PRO A 571 -31.45 -5.13 -34.70
CA PRO A 571 -31.81 -6.07 -33.64
C PRO A 571 -32.22 -7.46 -34.13
N ASP A 572 -32.89 -7.53 -35.27
CA ASP A 572 -33.36 -8.77 -35.90
C ASP A 572 -32.32 -9.42 -36.83
N GLU A 573 -31.15 -8.80 -37.00
CA GLU A 573 -30.09 -9.28 -37.89
C GLU A 573 -28.75 -9.52 -37.15
N GLN A 574 -28.80 -9.87 -35.87
CA GLN A 574 -27.63 -10.29 -35.09
C GLN A 574 -27.34 -11.78 -35.26
N ARG A 575 -26.09 -12.13 -35.58
CA ARG A 575 -25.57 -13.50 -35.80
C ARG A 575 -26.35 -14.36 -36.81
N ILE A 576 -27.08 -13.75 -37.74
CA ILE A 576 -27.78 -14.46 -38.81
C ILE A 576 -26.77 -14.92 -39.86
N ASN A 577 -26.66 -16.24 -40.04
CA ASN A 577 -25.66 -16.91 -40.88
C ASN A 577 -24.21 -16.53 -40.49
N GLY A 578 -23.93 -16.42 -39.18
CA GLY A 578 -22.60 -16.08 -38.67
C GLY A 578 -22.19 -14.65 -38.96
N ARG A 579 -23.15 -13.74 -39.16
CA ARG A 579 -22.91 -12.30 -39.34
C ARG A 579 -23.88 -11.48 -38.53
N SER A 580 -23.39 -10.40 -37.94
CA SER A 580 -24.19 -9.40 -37.23
C SER A 580 -24.12 -8.07 -37.97
N ARG A 581 -25.25 -7.37 -38.07
CA ARG A 581 -25.35 -6.11 -38.81
C ARG A 581 -25.51 -4.91 -37.87
N PHE A 582 -24.94 -3.80 -38.31
CA PHE A 582 -24.94 -2.56 -37.56
C PHE A 582 -25.20 -1.38 -38.49
N TRP A 583 -25.94 -0.39 -38.01
CA TRP A 583 -25.88 0.95 -38.57
C TRP A 583 -24.68 1.66 -37.94
N LEU A 584 -23.73 2.02 -38.79
CA LEU A 584 -22.54 2.76 -38.41
C LEU A 584 -22.80 4.23 -38.74
N PHE A 585 -22.88 5.07 -37.71
CA PHE A 585 -22.91 6.53 -37.85
C PHE A 585 -21.48 7.03 -37.73
N HIS A 586 -21.03 7.80 -38.72
CA HIS A 586 -19.62 8.16 -38.83
C HIS A 586 -19.40 9.44 -39.62
N THR A 587 -18.25 10.06 -39.42
CA THR A 587 -17.86 11.31 -40.06
C THR A 587 -16.99 11.05 -41.29
N VAL A 588 -17.38 11.64 -42.42
CA VAL A 588 -16.62 11.72 -43.67
C VAL A 588 -16.53 13.19 -44.07
N GLU A 589 -15.31 13.69 -44.30
CA GLU A 589 -15.06 15.09 -44.70
C GLU A 589 -15.79 16.12 -43.81
N GLY A 590 -15.85 15.86 -42.50
CA GLY A 590 -16.48 16.74 -41.51
C GLY A 590 -18.01 16.69 -41.47
N ARG A 591 -18.66 15.80 -42.22
CA ARG A 591 -20.11 15.57 -42.19
C ARG A 591 -20.44 14.19 -41.66
N GLN A 592 -21.44 14.11 -40.78
CA GLN A 592 -21.95 12.82 -40.33
C GLN A 592 -22.86 12.20 -41.38
N VAL A 593 -22.60 10.94 -41.69
CA VAL A 593 -23.41 10.06 -42.54
C VAL A 593 -23.61 8.75 -41.79
N TYR A 594 -24.44 7.86 -42.35
CA TYR A 594 -24.52 6.49 -41.86
C TYR A 594 -24.41 5.49 -42.99
N ARG A 595 -23.87 4.30 -42.70
CA ARG A 595 -23.85 3.14 -43.59
C ARG A 595 -24.28 1.90 -42.85
N ARG A 596 -24.68 0.85 -43.56
CA ARG A 596 -24.98 -0.45 -42.94
C ARG A 596 -23.81 -1.40 -43.18
N ILE A 597 -23.25 -1.92 -42.10
CA ILE A 597 -22.12 -2.85 -42.12
C ILE A 597 -22.53 -4.20 -41.57
N TRP A 598 -21.76 -5.23 -41.91
CA TRP A 598 -21.83 -6.53 -41.25
C TRP A 598 -20.44 -6.91 -40.72
N ILE A 599 -20.43 -7.59 -39.58
CA ILE A 599 -19.25 -8.19 -38.95
C ILE A 599 -19.49 -9.70 -38.87
N ALA A 600 -18.53 -10.49 -39.30
CA ALA A 600 -18.60 -11.96 -39.23
C ALA A 600 -18.20 -12.49 -37.84
N ASP A 601 -18.81 -13.59 -37.43
CA ASP A 601 -18.32 -14.40 -36.31
C ASP A 601 -16.88 -14.84 -36.65
N GLY A 602 -15.96 -14.71 -35.68
CA GLY A 602 -14.53 -14.96 -35.90
C GLY A 602 -13.78 -13.80 -36.57
N ALA A 603 -14.36 -12.61 -36.69
CA ALA A 603 -13.66 -11.42 -37.22
C ALA A 603 -12.35 -11.11 -36.47
N GLU A 604 -12.26 -11.46 -35.19
CA GLU A 604 -11.04 -11.32 -34.38
C GLU A 604 -10.15 -12.57 -34.38
N SER A 605 -10.57 -13.66 -35.02
CA SER A 605 -9.88 -14.95 -35.06
C SER A 605 -8.95 -15.12 -36.28
N GLY A 606 -8.62 -14.03 -36.97
CA GLY A 606 -7.65 -14.02 -38.08
C GLY A 606 -8.24 -14.21 -39.48
N LEU A 607 -9.55 -13.98 -39.66
CA LEU A 607 -10.15 -13.91 -40.99
C LEU A 607 -9.51 -12.78 -41.84
N PRO A 608 -9.38 -12.96 -43.17
CA PRO A 608 -9.03 -11.88 -44.07
C PRO A 608 -10.00 -10.70 -43.91
N PRO A 609 -9.54 -9.44 -43.97
CA PRO A 609 -10.38 -8.29 -43.65
C PRO A 609 -11.67 -8.20 -44.47
N GLU A 610 -11.64 -8.61 -45.74
CA GLU A 610 -12.78 -8.68 -46.64
C GLU A 610 -13.80 -9.76 -46.29
N GLN A 611 -13.41 -10.75 -45.48
CA GLN A 611 -14.29 -11.79 -44.94
C GLN A 611 -14.73 -11.48 -43.51
N ALA A 612 -13.94 -10.71 -42.76
CA ALA A 612 -14.21 -10.32 -41.39
C ALA A 612 -15.32 -9.26 -41.28
N ALA A 613 -15.36 -8.31 -42.22
CA ALA A 613 -16.36 -7.24 -42.23
C ALA A 613 -16.62 -6.68 -43.63
N GLY A 614 -17.82 -6.15 -43.84
CA GLY A 614 -18.18 -5.54 -45.12
C GLY A 614 -19.39 -4.61 -45.03
N THR A 615 -19.74 -4.03 -46.18
CA THR A 615 -20.79 -3.01 -46.29
C THR A 615 -21.99 -3.58 -47.04
N ASP A 616 -23.18 -3.51 -46.42
CA ASP A 616 -24.47 -3.87 -47.04
C ASP A 616 -25.09 -2.66 -47.76
N LEU A 617 -25.01 -1.48 -47.13
CA LEU A 617 -25.50 -0.21 -47.66
C LEU A 617 -24.38 0.83 -47.57
N PRO A 618 -24.06 1.53 -48.67
CA PRO A 618 -23.08 2.62 -48.64
C PRO A 618 -23.61 3.84 -47.89
N ASP A 619 -22.79 4.88 -47.77
CA ASP A 619 -23.13 6.11 -47.05
C ASP A 619 -24.44 6.74 -47.52
N ARG A 620 -25.26 7.10 -46.53
CA ARG A 620 -26.51 7.85 -46.69
C ARG A 620 -26.57 8.99 -45.69
N SER A 621 -27.32 10.02 -46.07
CA SER A 621 -27.64 11.13 -45.17
C SER A 621 -28.54 10.66 -44.03
N LEU A 622 -28.36 11.25 -42.84
CA LEU A 622 -29.25 11.04 -41.68
C LEU A 622 -30.73 11.29 -42.01
N SER A 623 -31.03 12.13 -43.01
CA SER A 623 -32.40 12.41 -43.45
C SER A 623 -33.14 11.19 -44.02
N ALA A 624 -32.47 10.06 -44.23
CA ALA A 624 -33.11 8.80 -44.60
C ALA A 624 -33.88 8.14 -43.43
N TRP A 625 -33.60 8.56 -42.19
CA TRP A 625 -34.35 8.16 -40.99
C TRP A 625 -35.48 9.16 -40.75
N ALA A 626 -36.72 8.70 -40.76
CA ALA A 626 -37.88 9.58 -40.55
C ALA A 626 -37.88 10.21 -39.15
N SER A 627 -37.41 9.46 -38.15
CA SER A 627 -37.29 9.88 -36.74
C SER A 627 -36.16 10.89 -36.51
N PHE A 628 -35.24 11.07 -37.48
CA PHE A 628 -34.09 11.99 -37.38
C PHE A 628 -34.36 13.36 -37.99
N SER A 629 -35.62 13.69 -38.27
CA SER A 629 -35.99 15.03 -38.68
C SER A 629 -35.46 16.08 -37.69
N GLY A 630 -34.70 17.06 -38.21
CA GLY A 630 -34.10 18.15 -37.45
C GLY A 630 -32.83 17.80 -36.67
N ILE A 631 -32.31 16.56 -36.74
CA ILE A 631 -31.07 16.18 -36.07
C ILE A 631 -29.87 16.73 -36.86
N GLU A 632 -28.93 17.40 -36.18
CA GLU A 632 -27.65 17.83 -36.78
C GLU A 632 -26.61 16.71 -36.76
N ARG A 633 -26.54 15.98 -35.63
CA ARG A 633 -25.61 14.88 -35.39
C ARG A 633 -26.17 13.92 -34.35
N VAL A 634 -26.11 12.62 -34.62
CA VAL A 634 -26.31 11.56 -33.64
C VAL A 634 -25.03 11.42 -32.80
N ASP A 635 -25.18 11.45 -31.48
CA ASP A 635 -24.06 11.38 -30.54
C ASP A 635 -23.97 10.02 -29.84
N ALA A 636 -25.09 9.45 -29.39
CA ALA A 636 -25.09 8.13 -28.73
C ALA A 636 -26.47 7.47 -28.79
N PHE A 637 -26.51 6.15 -28.61
CA PHE A 637 -27.74 5.37 -28.45
C PHE A 637 -27.77 4.66 -27.11
N LEU A 638 -28.95 4.62 -26.50
CA LEU A 638 -29.21 3.81 -25.32
C LEU A 638 -30.43 2.91 -25.60
N PRO A 639 -30.27 1.58 -25.66
CA PRO A 639 -31.40 0.67 -25.81
C PRO A 639 -32.34 0.78 -24.62
N VAL A 640 -33.65 0.75 -24.89
CA VAL A 640 -34.66 0.58 -23.85
C VAL A 640 -34.74 -0.92 -23.52
N PRO A 641 -34.21 -1.40 -22.37
CA PRO A 641 -33.89 -2.82 -22.19
C PRO A 641 -35.10 -3.76 -22.31
N ASP A 642 -36.24 -3.37 -21.78
CA ASP A 642 -37.49 -4.13 -21.78
C ASP A 642 -38.34 -3.94 -23.05
N MET A 643 -37.91 -3.09 -23.98
CA MET A 643 -38.61 -2.80 -25.24
C MET A 643 -37.80 -3.16 -26.49
N GLN A 644 -36.87 -4.10 -26.38
CA GLN A 644 -36.14 -4.67 -27.51
C GLN A 644 -36.94 -5.81 -28.17
N ARG A 645 -37.23 -5.69 -29.47
CA ARG A 645 -38.00 -6.64 -30.29
C ARG A 645 -39.39 -7.00 -29.74
N VAL A 646 -39.99 -6.11 -28.96
CA VAL A 646 -41.36 -6.27 -28.45
C VAL A 646 -42.34 -5.90 -29.56
N ASN A 647 -43.24 -6.81 -29.91
CA ASN A 647 -44.19 -6.66 -31.02
C ASN A 647 -43.51 -6.31 -32.36
N GLY A 648 -42.31 -6.85 -32.59
CA GLY A 648 -41.53 -6.60 -33.81
C GLY A 648 -40.95 -5.19 -33.91
N LYS A 649 -40.74 -4.51 -32.78
CA LYS A 649 -40.06 -3.21 -32.71
C LYS A 649 -39.04 -3.17 -31.58
N SER A 650 -37.97 -2.42 -31.78
CA SER A 650 -36.98 -2.10 -30.75
C SER A 650 -36.93 -0.60 -30.50
N HIS A 651 -36.84 -0.19 -29.24
CA HIS A 651 -36.87 1.22 -28.85
C HIS A 651 -35.50 1.69 -28.37
N TYR A 652 -35.16 2.93 -28.73
CA TYR A 652 -33.89 3.55 -28.39
C TYR A 652 -34.08 4.99 -27.96
N TRP A 653 -33.42 5.37 -26.88
CA TRP A 653 -33.14 6.77 -26.62
C TRP A 653 -31.97 7.19 -27.50
N VAL A 654 -32.20 8.20 -28.32
CA VAL A 654 -31.20 8.77 -29.23
C VAL A 654 -30.76 10.09 -28.65
N PHE A 655 -29.48 10.17 -28.31
CA PHE A 655 -28.82 11.38 -27.87
C PHE A 655 -28.20 12.05 -29.10
N HIS A 656 -28.54 13.32 -29.31
CA HIS A 656 -28.19 14.01 -30.55
C HIS A 656 -28.01 15.50 -30.33
N THR A 657 -27.26 16.13 -31.23
CA THR A 657 -26.98 17.56 -31.20
C THR A 657 -28.06 18.33 -31.97
N LEU A 658 -28.60 19.35 -31.31
CA LEU A 658 -29.55 20.31 -31.84
C LEU A 658 -29.17 21.72 -31.36
N MET A 659 -28.92 22.64 -32.28
CA MET A 659 -28.52 24.02 -31.97
C MET A 659 -27.31 24.10 -31.02
N GLY A 660 -26.33 23.20 -31.21
CA GLY A 660 -25.10 23.13 -30.41
C GLY A 660 -25.27 22.59 -28.98
N ARG A 661 -26.44 22.03 -28.62
CA ARG A 661 -26.67 21.34 -27.34
C ARG A 661 -27.05 19.90 -27.60
N GLN A 662 -26.64 19.00 -26.70
CA GLN A 662 -27.14 17.63 -26.75
C GLN A 662 -28.52 17.55 -26.09
N VAL A 663 -29.44 16.92 -26.80
CA VAL A 663 -30.79 16.60 -26.36
C VAL A 663 -31.04 15.12 -26.62
N TYR A 664 -32.11 14.56 -26.08
CA TYR A 664 -32.49 13.18 -26.34
C TYR A 664 -33.95 13.06 -26.76
N ARG A 665 -34.24 12.03 -27.57
CA ARG A 665 -35.59 11.67 -28.04
C ARG A 665 -35.78 10.16 -28.02
N LEU A 666 -37.02 9.68 -28.02
CA LEU A 666 -37.33 8.25 -28.11
C LEU A 666 -37.71 7.89 -29.55
N ILE A 667 -37.06 6.88 -30.10
CA ILE A 667 -37.42 6.31 -31.40
C ILE A 667 -37.78 4.83 -31.26
N SER A 668 -38.51 4.31 -32.25
CA SER A 668 -38.64 2.87 -32.47
C SER A 668 -38.15 2.49 -33.87
N VAL A 669 -37.65 1.27 -34.01
CA VAL A 669 -37.24 0.67 -35.29
C VAL A 669 -37.94 -0.67 -35.41
N ALA A 670 -38.69 -0.87 -36.50
CA ALA A 670 -39.37 -2.12 -36.76
C ALA A 670 -38.41 -3.20 -37.28
N ASP A 671 -38.66 -4.45 -36.90
CA ASP A 671 -38.03 -5.62 -37.49
C ASP A 671 -38.43 -5.75 -38.97
N GLY A 672 -37.60 -6.43 -39.77
CA GLY A 672 -37.85 -6.73 -41.18
C GLY A 672 -37.10 -5.82 -42.15
N ARG A 673 -37.15 -6.16 -43.43
CA ARG A 673 -36.22 -5.66 -44.46
C ARG A 673 -36.12 -4.14 -44.62
N MET A 674 -37.18 -3.41 -44.29
CA MET A 674 -37.23 -1.95 -44.47
C MET A 674 -36.78 -1.19 -43.21
N HIS A 675 -36.70 -1.86 -42.06
CA HIS A 675 -36.34 -1.28 -40.76
C HIS A 675 -36.98 0.09 -40.52
N GLN A 676 -38.30 0.18 -40.71
CA GLN A 676 -39.01 1.45 -40.65
C GLN A 676 -38.88 2.06 -39.25
N ASP A 677 -38.39 3.28 -39.18
CA ASP A 677 -38.18 4.01 -37.94
C ASP A 677 -39.32 5.02 -37.68
N ALA A 678 -39.60 5.29 -36.41
CA ALA A 678 -40.63 6.22 -35.98
C ALA A 678 -40.18 7.04 -34.76
N LEU A 679 -40.61 8.30 -34.70
CA LEU A 679 -40.45 9.15 -33.53
C LEU A 679 -41.56 8.83 -32.52
N GLU A 680 -41.20 8.27 -31.36
CA GLU A 680 -42.14 7.91 -30.29
C GLU A 680 -42.29 9.04 -29.27
N ARG A 681 -41.23 9.84 -29.06
CA ARG A 681 -41.24 11.03 -28.19
C ARG A 681 -40.23 12.06 -28.69
N GLY A 682 -40.66 13.32 -28.76
CA GLY A 682 -39.81 14.45 -29.18
C GLY A 682 -38.70 14.82 -28.19
N ASP A 683 -37.92 15.83 -28.57
CA ASP A 683 -36.70 16.24 -27.88
C ASP A 683 -36.90 16.72 -26.43
N ARG A 684 -35.94 16.35 -25.58
CA ARG A 684 -35.83 16.77 -24.18
C ARG A 684 -34.38 17.08 -23.84
N GLY A 685 -34.18 18.05 -22.94
CA GLY A 685 -32.85 18.37 -22.41
C GLY A 685 -32.34 17.30 -21.45
N LEU A 686 -31.02 17.07 -21.43
CA LEU A 686 -30.37 16.10 -20.55
C LEU A 686 -30.67 16.31 -19.06
N ASP A 687 -30.92 17.56 -18.67
CA ASP A 687 -31.29 17.95 -17.31
C ASP A 687 -32.59 17.30 -16.81
N LEU A 688 -33.44 16.82 -17.73
CA LEU A 688 -34.65 16.07 -17.42
C LEU A 688 -34.41 14.57 -17.18
N TRP A 689 -33.19 14.09 -17.41
CA TRP A 689 -32.77 12.72 -17.14
C TRP A 689 -31.98 12.66 -15.83
N ARG A 690 -32.57 12.08 -14.79
CA ARG A 690 -32.10 12.24 -13.40
C ARG A 690 -30.66 11.76 -13.18
N SER A 691 -30.31 10.61 -13.71
CA SER A 691 -28.96 10.02 -13.60
C SER A 691 -27.90 10.72 -14.46
N LEU A 692 -28.31 11.57 -15.40
CA LEU A 692 -27.43 12.41 -16.22
C LEU A 692 -27.28 13.83 -15.66
N ALA A 693 -27.77 14.09 -14.45
CA ALA A 693 -27.61 15.38 -13.81
C ALA A 693 -26.13 15.80 -13.75
N GLY A 694 -25.84 17.03 -14.17
CA GLY A 694 -24.50 17.59 -14.26
C GLY A 694 -23.75 17.29 -15.56
N ILE A 695 -24.25 16.37 -16.39
CA ILE A 695 -23.64 16.02 -17.68
C ILE A 695 -24.19 16.96 -18.77
N THR A 696 -23.30 17.67 -19.47
CA THR A 696 -23.71 18.53 -20.60
C THR A 696 -23.71 17.79 -21.93
N ARG A 697 -23.00 16.66 -22.01
CA ARG A 697 -22.86 15.82 -23.20
C ARG A 697 -22.47 14.42 -22.77
N VAL A 698 -23.26 13.43 -23.15
CA VAL A 698 -22.89 12.02 -23.11
C VAL A 698 -22.12 11.69 -24.38
N ASP A 699 -20.98 11.05 -24.22
CA ASP A 699 -20.12 10.60 -25.32
C ASP A 699 -20.50 9.18 -25.75
N GLU A 700 -20.77 8.27 -24.82
CA GLU A 700 -21.18 6.90 -25.14
C GLU A 700 -21.87 6.18 -23.97
N PHE A 701 -22.74 5.22 -24.29
CA PHE A 701 -23.28 4.25 -23.33
C PHE A 701 -22.73 2.84 -23.60
N LEU A 702 -22.22 2.18 -22.57
CA LEU A 702 -21.81 0.78 -22.66
C LEU A 702 -22.58 -0.07 -21.65
N ALA A 703 -23.25 -1.11 -22.14
CA ALA A 703 -23.94 -2.07 -21.28
C ALA A 703 -22.96 -2.83 -20.39
N VAL A 704 -23.25 -2.92 -19.08
CA VAL A 704 -22.50 -3.80 -18.18
C VAL A 704 -22.89 -5.25 -18.48
N PRO A 705 -21.99 -6.12 -18.97
CA PRO A 705 -22.38 -7.29 -19.77
C PRO A 705 -23.20 -8.32 -19.01
N ASP A 706 -22.85 -8.57 -17.74
CA ASP A 706 -23.49 -9.51 -16.83
C ASP A 706 -24.63 -8.89 -16.01
N MET A 707 -24.89 -7.58 -16.18
CA MET A 707 -25.87 -6.81 -15.41
C MET A 707 -27.01 -6.25 -16.28
N GLN A 708 -27.41 -7.00 -17.32
CA GLN A 708 -28.55 -6.66 -18.17
C GLN A 708 -29.82 -7.41 -17.73
N ARG A 709 -30.88 -6.66 -17.42
CA ARG A 709 -32.20 -7.14 -16.95
C ARG A 709 -32.17 -8.09 -15.75
N ILE A 710 -31.15 -8.00 -14.90
CA ILE A 710 -31.06 -8.74 -13.65
C ILE A 710 -32.09 -8.17 -12.67
N ASN A 711 -33.11 -8.97 -12.32
CA ASN A 711 -34.26 -8.51 -11.52
C ASN A 711 -34.95 -7.27 -12.11
N GLY A 712 -35.02 -7.17 -13.44
CA GLY A 712 -35.60 -6.03 -14.15
C GLY A 712 -34.76 -4.74 -14.06
N MET A 713 -33.46 -4.86 -13.78
CA MET A 713 -32.51 -3.76 -13.75
C MET A 713 -31.41 -3.99 -14.79
N SER A 714 -31.04 -2.94 -15.51
CA SER A 714 -29.94 -2.97 -16.47
C SER A 714 -28.94 -1.87 -16.14
N LEU A 715 -27.66 -2.21 -16.01
CA LEU A 715 -26.60 -1.25 -15.70
C LEU A 715 -25.88 -0.80 -16.97
N PHE A 716 -25.49 0.47 -17.00
CA PHE A 716 -24.72 1.07 -18.09
C PHE A 716 -23.60 1.93 -17.53
N TRP A 717 -22.42 1.82 -18.13
CA TRP A 717 -21.43 2.89 -18.05
C TRP A 717 -21.88 4.04 -18.93
N VAL A 718 -21.78 5.26 -18.39
CA VAL A 718 -22.04 6.51 -19.10
C VAL A 718 -20.72 7.26 -19.19
N PHE A 719 -20.16 7.33 -20.40
CA PHE A 719 -18.93 8.07 -20.68
C PHE A 719 -19.26 9.52 -21.00
N HIS A 720 -18.57 10.46 -20.34
CA HIS A 720 -18.75 11.89 -20.56
C HIS A 720 -17.53 12.68 -20.08
N GLN A 721 -17.08 13.69 -20.83
CA GLN A 721 -16.13 14.73 -20.36
C GLN A 721 -14.86 14.18 -19.65
N ASP A 722 -14.19 13.19 -20.23
CA ASP A 722 -13.03 12.50 -19.63
C ASP A 722 -13.32 11.74 -18.31
N GLN A 723 -14.59 11.48 -18.04
CA GLN A 723 -15.10 10.75 -16.89
C GLN A 723 -16.05 9.64 -17.32
N TYR A 724 -16.38 8.77 -16.37
CA TYR A 724 -17.50 7.86 -16.48
C TYR A 724 -18.24 7.72 -15.15
N ARG A 725 -19.52 7.37 -15.23
CA ARG A 725 -20.32 6.93 -14.08
C ARG A 725 -21.08 5.66 -14.43
N ILE A 726 -21.64 4.98 -13.42
CA ILE A 726 -22.53 3.83 -13.66
C ILE A 726 -23.94 4.21 -13.27
N ILE A 727 -24.87 3.96 -14.19
CA ILE A 727 -26.31 4.15 -13.97
C ILE A 727 -27.03 2.81 -14.04
N VAL A 728 -28.17 2.73 -13.38
CA VAL A 728 -29.12 1.62 -13.49
C VAL A 728 -30.43 2.13 -14.07
N ILE A 729 -31.03 1.36 -14.98
CA ILE A 729 -32.35 1.61 -15.56
C ILE A 729 -33.27 0.43 -15.23
N ARG A 730 -34.47 0.73 -14.71
CA ARG A 730 -35.48 -0.28 -14.38
C ARG A 730 -36.43 -0.52 -15.55
N ASP A 731 -36.78 -1.80 -15.76
CA ASP A 731 -37.87 -2.21 -16.64
C ASP A 731 -39.20 -1.57 -16.18
N GLY A 732 -40.10 -1.31 -17.12
CA GLY A 732 -41.44 -0.79 -16.83
C GLY A 732 -41.68 0.64 -17.33
N HIS A 733 -42.91 1.11 -17.14
CA HIS A 733 -43.36 2.37 -17.70
C HIS A 733 -42.58 3.56 -17.10
N GLY A 734 -41.87 4.29 -17.95
CA GLY A 734 -41.13 5.49 -17.55
C GLY A 734 -39.63 5.27 -17.32
N HIS A 735 -39.16 4.01 -17.29
CA HIS A 735 -37.75 3.63 -17.23
C HIS A 735 -36.97 4.38 -16.13
N GLU A 736 -37.40 4.23 -14.88
CA GLU A 736 -36.76 4.89 -13.74
C GLU A 736 -35.26 4.61 -13.69
N ASP A 737 -34.48 5.66 -13.48
CA ASP A 737 -33.02 5.63 -13.55
C ASP A 737 -32.36 6.20 -12.29
N GLN A 738 -31.20 5.64 -11.91
CA GLN A 738 -30.42 6.05 -10.73
C GLN A 738 -28.91 5.92 -10.98
N ILE A 739 -28.12 6.74 -10.28
CA ILE A 739 -26.65 6.62 -10.24
C ILE A 739 -26.30 5.52 -9.22
N THR A 740 -25.50 4.54 -9.62
CA THR A 740 -24.98 3.49 -8.73
C THR A 740 -23.51 3.72 -8.38
N VAL A 741 -22.77 4.34 -9.28
CA VAL A 741 -21.38 4.78 -9.07
C VAL A 741 -21.24 6.20 -9.58
N GLU A 742 -20.82 7.11 -8.70
CA GLU A 742 -20.53 8.52 -9.03
C GLU A 742 -19.38 8.67 -10.03
N ASP A 743 -19.18 9.89 -10.55
CA ASP A 743 -18.15 10.17 -11.54
C ASP A 743 -16.74 9.72 -11.11
N ARG A 744 -16.11 8.95 -11.99
CA ARG A 744 -14.72 8.54 -11.90
C ARG A 744 -13.96 9.05 -13.11
N PRO A 745 -12.67 9.42 -12.96
CA PRO A 745 -11.86 9.81 -14.09
C PRO A 745 -11.66 8.61 -15.04
N LEU A 746 -11.65 8.85 -16.36
CA LEU A 746 -11.38 7.80 -17.35
C LEU A 746 -10.02 7.12 -17.17
N THR A 747 -9.08 7.75 -16.44
CA THR A 747 -7.79 7.13 -16.08
C THR A 747 -7.93 5.85 -15.27
N MET A 748 -9.11 5.56 -14.69
CA MET A 748 -9.39 4.30 -14.00
C MET A 748 -9.82 3.17 -14.95
N TRP A 749 -10.15 3.48 -16.20
CA TRP A 749 -10.54 2.50 -17.21
C TRP A 749 -9.29 2.14 -18.02
N THR A 750 -8.60 1.11 -17.55
CA THR A 750 -7.20 0.82 -17.92
C THR A 750 -7.04 0.55 -19.42
N SER A 751 -8.07 -0.01 -20.05
CA SER A 751 -8.11 -0.31 -21.48
C SER A 751 -8.24 0.93 -22.36
N LEU A 752 -8.54 2.10 -21.80
CA LEU A 752 -8.51 3.40 -22.49
C LEU A 752 -7.37 4.32 -22.06
N THR A 753 -6.51 3.82 -21.18
CA THR A 753 -5.24 4.46 -20.85
C THR A 753 -4.11 3.72 -21.56
N GLY A 754 -3.20 4.43 -22.22
CA GLY A 754 -2.00 3.81 -22.82
C GLY A 754 -1.75 4.23 -24.25
#